data_AF-A0A225NM26-F1
#
_entry.id   AF-A0A225NM26-F1
#
_cell.length_a   1.000
_cell.length_b   1.000
_cell.length_c   1.000
_cell.angle_alpha   90.00
_cell.angle_beta   90.00
_cell.angle_gamma   90.00
#
_symmetry.space_group_name_H-M   'P 1'
#
loop_
_entity.id
_entity.type
_entity.pdbx_description
1 polymer ?
#
loop_
_entity_poly.entity_id
_entity_poly.type
_entity_poly.pdbx_seq_one_letter_code
_entity_poly.pdbx_strand_id
1 'polypeptide(L)'
;MVTRPAITIWRHGQAGTPEPLLDIAADGRVTGYTGHVDLGTGLRTAMAQIVAEELDIAPGQVSMVMGDTASTPDQGPTIASESIQIAAVPLRQAAAQARAVIAGLASARLNAGIDDLDLRDGMIGTDAARLPIADLLTGPPVSLQLDPDTAVKPASDYHLVGRHLPRVDLAGKATGAWTYVHDVAVPGMLHGHVIRPPYAGRDSGPFIGRSLIEVDEDAVSGMAGFVALVRKGDFLGVVAEREGQARAIAEALPVRWATPPDLPDLSDIPGTLRDLPSEKRMLADRGDVDGALERAATTLTRSYAWPWNLHGSIGPSCAVADWREGRVTIWSGTQNPHMLRADIARLMDLPETAVDIVRHEAAGCFGRNCADDVCGDAALLSRATGRPVRVQLTREQEHLWEPKGAAQLMDVTGGLDANGNFDVYDFETRYPSNRGPNLALLLTGAIDPAPQPCDMGDRTAIPPYRIPNLRAAVHDMAPIVRASWFRGVSAMPNTFAHECFIDELAAEAGEDPVAYRLRHVDDPRTADLIRRTAEDGGWQPGRAPRLTRQGQIATGQGFAHATYVHGAFPGVAAAQAAWMAEVTVNRDTGEVILDRITVAQDHGLAINPEGVRHQIHGNVVQSISRAMGEDTRFDRTGARDAEWGSYPIARFEDLPEIRAILMERPEEPPLGVGESASVPSAAAIANAIFDATGVRMRELPFTPERVKAALDGQPLPRGLPAPADTAPPRWRRLATGVGAALAGGLMASAVGLAIRAEIPRVPRPDNIWSAETVERGRQLFAAGACAVCHTAEGGVPLVGGRPMETPFGTVYSTNLTPDPDTGLGAWSYPAFARAMREGVSRDGSHLYPAFPYTAFAKMTDSDLQALYAYIQSLDPVQADTPPASMIAPVNLRPSMAAWNALYHDATPFTPDRAQSELWNRGAYLVEGVGHCAACHSPRNALGAERGGAAHLSGGMVDGWLAPALNGTGPAPLDWTEADFLAYLRDGVSPRHGAAGGPMAPVVAELAALPETDLRAMAHYLASLNDTGKDRSDAAAPLDALALDQPLEMATGPAARLFRASCGACHITGPVPSATAARVPLALSSAVHADRPDSVIRAVIDGLPAVGRPDPRAMPGFGSALTDDHIAALARFLRQTLAPDKPAWDGITEAIGRARQP
;
A
#
# COMPACT_ATOMS: atom_id res chain seq x y z
N MET A 1 6.16 39.80 -17.33
CA MET A 1 5.55 41.10 -17.64
C MET A 1 4.21 40.78 -18.30
N VAL A 2 3.09 40.94 -17.59
CA VAL A 2 1.76 40.59 -18.12
C VAL A 2 1.37 41.68 -19.11
N THR A 3 1.41 41.36 -20.40
CA THR A 3 0.84 42.21 -21.44
C THR A 3 -0.66 42.33 -21.19
N ARG A 4 -1.18 43.54 -21.01
CA ARG A 4 -2.63 43.76 -20.88
C ARG A 4 -3.35 43.13 -22.07
N PRO A 5 -4.47 42.42 -21.86
CA PRO A 5 -5.24 41.85 -22.96
C PRO A 5 -5.83 42.94 -23.84
N ALA A 6 -5.88 42.70 -25.15
CA ALA A 6 -6.53 43.55 -26.13
C ALA A 6 -8.02 43.23 -26.25
N ILE A 7 -8.42 41.97 -26.06
CA ILE A 7 -9.82 41.54 -25.95
C ILE A 7 -9.97 40.67 -24.69
N THR A 8 -10.99 40.94 -23.88
CA THR A 8 -11.40 40.11 -22.74
C THR A 8 -12.89 39.83 -22.84
N ILE A 9 -13.27 38.55 -22.81
CA ILE A 9 -14.67 38.12 -22.67
C ILE A 9 -14.86 37.53 -21.26
N TRP A 10 -15.87 38.02 -20.54
CA TRP A 10 -16.13 37.66 -19.14
C TRP A 10 -17.60 37.34 -18.87
N ARG A 11 -17.91 36.64 -17.78
CA ARG A 11 -19.28 36.39 -17.30
C ARG A 11 -19.48 36.89 -15.87
N HIS A 12 -20.73 37.00 -15.40
CA HIS A 12 -20.99 37.21 -13.99
C HIS A 12 -20.83 35.90 -13.20
N GLY A 13 -20.01 35.92 -12.16
CA GLY A 13 -19.95 34.87 -11.14
C GLY A 13 -21.12 34.94 -10.16
N GLN A 14 -21.19 33.98 -9.23
CA GLN A 14 -22.29 33.89 -8.25
C GLN A 14 -22.43 35.15 -7.37
N ALA A 15 -21.32 35.86 -7.10
CA ALA A 15 -21.32 37.11 -6.34
C ALA A 15 -21.49 38.37 -7.21
N GLY A 16 -21.83 38.22 -8.50
CA GLY A 16 -21.94 39.31 -9.47
C GLY A 16 -20.59 39.86 -9.97
N THR A 17 -19.47 39.33 -9.49
CA THR A 17 -18.12 39.70 -9.91
C THR A 17 -17.84 39.22 -11.35
N PRO A 18 -17.09 40.01 -12.16
CA PRO A 18 -16.69 39.57 -13.50
C PRO A 18 -15.66 38.44 -13.41
N GLU A 19 -15.93 37.32 -14.07
CA GLU A 19 -15.04 36.16 -14.20
C GLU A 19 -14.59 36.03 -15.66
N PRO A 20 -13.27 36.02 -15.95
CA PRO A 20 -12.79 35.91 -17.33
C PRO A 20 -13.06 34.51 -17.89
N LEU A 21 -13.35 34.45 -19.19
CA LEU A 21 -13.46 33.18 -19.95
C LEU A 21 -12.37 33.10 -21.02
N LEU A 22 -12.05 34.22 -21.65
CA LEU A 22 -11.09 34.31 -22.73
C LEU A 22 -10.39 35.67 -22.74
N ASP A 23 -9.07 35.65 -22.86
CA ASP A 23 -8.24 36.82 -23.15
C ASP A 23 -7.47 36.63 -24.47
N ILE A 24 -7.38 37.69 -25.26
CA ILE A 24 -6.49 37.78 -26.43
C ILE A 24 -5.51 38.92 -26.23
N ALA A 25 -4.22 38.61 -26.19
CA ALA A 25 -3.14 39.58 -26.06
C ALA A 25 -2.94 40.38 -27.36
N ALA A 26 -2.31 41.56 -27.27
CA ALA A 26 -2.05 42.41 -28.43
C ALA A 26 -1.19 41.75 -29.52
N ASP A 27 -0.40 40.73 -29.18
CA ASP A 27 0.38 39.94 -30.14
C ASP A 27 -0.35 38.68 -30.65
N GLY A 28 -1.65 38.56 -30.37
CA GLY A 28 -2.52 37.50 -30.86
C GLY A 28 -2.45 36.18 -30.07
N ARG A 29 -1.66 36.10 -28.98
CA ARG A 29 -1.73 34.94 -28.08
C ARG A 29 -3.06 34.90 -27.33
N VAL A 30 -3.62 33.71 -27.15
CA VAL A 30 -4.93 33.49 -26.54
C VAL A 30 -4.79 32.72 -25.24
N THR A 31 -5.54 33.14 -24.22
CA THR A 31 -5.64 32.45 -22.93
C THR A 31 -7.11 32.15 -22.64
N GLY A 32 -7.45 30.87 -22.49
CA GLY A 32 -8.76 30.42 -22.01
C GLY A 32 -8.74 30.13 -20.51
N TYR A 33 -9.86 30.37 -19.84
CA TYR A 33 -10.01 30.19 -18.40
C TYR A 33 -11.13 29.21 -18.07
N THR A 34 -10.88 28.29 -17.13
CA THR A 34 -11.86 27.32 -16.65
C THR A 34 -11.62 26.98 -15.19
N GLY A 35 -12.69 26.85 -14.41
CA GLY A 35 -12.61 26.36 -13.02
C GLY A 35 -12.35 24.85 -12.93
N HIS A 36 -12.68 24.10 -13.99
CA HIS A 36 -12.37 22.67 -14.09
C HIS A 36 -10.89 22.42 -14.38
N VAL A 37 -10.41 21.24 -13.97
CA VAL A 37 -8.98 20.88 -13.98
C VAL A 37 -8.71 19.66 -14.84
N ASP A 38 -7.51 19.57 -15.41
CA ASP A 38 -7.07 18.34 -16.09
C ASP A 38 -6.54 17.34 -15.05
N LEU A 39 -7.13 16.15 -15.05
CA LEU A 39 -6.80 15.04 -14.15
C LEU A 39 -5.98 13.95 -14.87
N GLY A 40 -5.32 14.33 -15.96
CA GLY A 40 -4.61 13.41 -16.85
C GLY A 40 -5.48 12.87 -17.99
N THR A 41 -6.66 13.45 -18.21
CA THR A 41 -7.63 13.02 -19.24
C THR A 41 -7.40 13.73 -20.58
N GLY A 42 -6.54 14.76 -20.63
CA GLY A 42 -6.28 15.55 -21.83
C GLY A 42 -7.29 16.70 -22.03
N LEU A 43 -8.08 17.03 -21.00
CA LEU A 43 -9.05 18.12 -21.01
C LEU A 43 -8.43 19.46 -21.41
N ARG A 44 -7.20 19.74 -20.97
CA ARG A 44 -6.44 20.95 -21.35
C ARG A 44 -6.28 21.06 -22.86
N THR A 45 -5.96 19.95 -23.51
CA THR A 45 -5.77 19.89 -24.96
C THR A 45 -7.10 20.05 -25.68
N ALA A 46 -8.15 19.37 -25.22
CA ALA A 46 -9.48 19.45 -25.80
C ALA A 46 -10.08 20.88 -25.73
N MET A 47 -9.94 21.56 -24.59
CA MET A 47 -10.42 22.95 -24.45
C MET A 47 -9.63 23.93 -25.32
N ALA A 48 -8.30 23.79 -25.37
CA ALA A 48 -7.48 24.60 -26.27
C ALA A 48 -7.84 24.39 -27.74
N GLN A 49 -8.14 23.15 -28.13
CA GLN A 49 -8.58 22.79 -29.48
C GLN A 49 -9.91 23.44 -29.85
N ILE A 50 -10.87 23.51 -28.93
CA ILE A 50 -12.16 24.20 -29.16
C ILE A 50 -11.95 25.70 -29.39
N VAL A 51 -11.11 26.35 -28.58
CA VAL A 51 -10.81 27.78 -28.73
C VAL A 51 -10.06 28.04 -30.04
N ALA A 52 -9.08 27.21 -30.37
CA ALA A 52 -8.31 27.32 -31.60
C ALA A 52 -9.20 27.12 -32.85
N GLU A 53 -10.13 26.17 -32.80
CA GLU A 53 -11.14 25.94 -33.84
C GLU A 53 -12.01 27.17 -34.05
N GLU A 54 -12.62 27.72 -33.00
CA GLU A 54 -13.52 28.86 -33.16
C GLU A 54 -12.80 30.13 -33.66
N LEU A 55 -11.50 30.28 -33.40
CA LEU A 55 -10.70 31.42 -33.83
C LEU A 55 -9.87 31.18 -35.12
N ASP A 56 -9.93 29.98 -35.73
CA ASP A 56 -9.05 29.54 -36.82
C ASP A 56 -7.56 29.88 -36.60
N ILE A 57 -7.04 29.59 -35.41
CA ILE A 57 -5.62 29.81 -35.08
C ILE A 57 -4.90 28.49 -34.83
N ALA A 58 -3.56 28.52 -34.87
CA ALA A 58 -2.79 27.33 -34.53
C ALA A 58 -3.03 26.94 -33.05
N PRO A 59 -3.24 25.66 -32.71
CA PRO A 59 -3.46 25.22 -31.33
C PRO A 59 -2.37 25.68 -30.34
N GLY A 60 -1.12 25.79 -30.79
CA GLY A 60 0.00 26.28 -29.97
C GLY A 60 -0.08 27.76 -29.58
N GLN A 61 -1.00 28.54 -30.17
CA GLN A 61 -1.27 29.93 -29.78
C GLN A 61 -2.26 30.05 -28.61
N VAL A 62 -2.90 28.94 -28.22
CA VAL A 62 -3.86 28.89 -27.12
C VAL A 62 -3.21 28.29 -25.88
N SER A 63 -3.32 29.00 -24.77
CA SER A 63 -2.98 28.50 -23.43
C SER A 63 -4.23 28.40 -22.57
N MET A 64 -4.25 27.46 -21.62
CA MET A 64 -5.37 27.29 -20.70
C MET A 64 -4.92 27.53 -19.26
N VAL A 65 -5.66 28.35 -18.53
CA VAL A 65 -5.54 28.48 -17.06
C VAL A 65 -6.70 27.70 -16.43
N MET A 66 -6.37 26.77 -15.54
CA MET A 66 -7.32 25.77 -15.04
C MET A 66 -7.29 25.70 -13.51
N GLY A 67 -8.43 25.91 -12.87
CA GLY A 67 -8.64 25.69 -11.43
C GLY A 67 -7.89 26.63 -10.48
N ASP A 68 -7.36 27.75 -10.97
CA ASP A 68 -6.85 28.82 -10.12
C ASP A 68 -8.02 29.69 -9.65
N THR A 69 -8.40 29.55 -8.39
CA THR A 69 -9.58 30.22 -7.82
C THR A 69 -9.52 31.75 -7.80
N ALA A 70 -8.34 32.34 -8.04
CA ALA A 70 -8.17 33.79 -8.15
C ALA A 70 -8.39 34.32 -9.57
N SER A 71 -8.21 33.47 -10.59
CA SER A 71 -8.21 33.88 -12.01
C SER A 71 -9.20 33.14 -12.88
N THR A 72 -9.80 32.05 -12.40
CA THR A 72 -10.71 31.20 -13.17
C THR A 72 -12.15 31.29 -12.65
N PRO A 73 -13.15 31.09 -13.53
CA PRO A 73 -14.56 31.12 -13.18
C PRO A 73 -14.96 29.97 -12.25
N ASP A 74 -15.88 30.19 -11.31
CA ASP A 74 -16.44 29.09 -10.52
C ASP A 74 -17.46 28.29 -11.35
N GLN A 75 -17.01 27.15 -11.88
CA GLN A 75 -17.81 26.22 -12.67
C GLN A 75 -18.13 24.93 -11.90
N GLY A 76 -17.95 24.95 -10.57
CA GLY A 76 -18.11 23.77 -9.73
C GLY A 76 -16.96 22.76 -9.85
N PRO A 77 -17.14 21.57 -9.24
CA PRO A 77 -16.12 20.51 -9.21
C PRO A 77 -15.88 19.82 -10.56
N THR A 78 -14.69 19.24 -10.74
CA THR A 78 -14.38 18.40 -11.92
C THR A 78 -14.81 16.96 -11.66
N ILE A 79 -16.08 16.65 -11.89
CA ILE A 79 -16.68 15.33 -11.58
C ILE A 79 -17.65 14.86 -12.66
N ALA A 80 -18.10 13.61 -12.54
CA ALA A 80 -19.27 13.07 -13.24
C ALA A 80 -19.23 13.21 -14.78
N SER A 81 -18.02 13.25 -15.35
CA SER A 81 -17.80 13.47 -16.77
C SER A 81 -18.34 14.81 -17.32
N GLU A 82 -18.60 15.80 -16.47
CA GLU A 82 -19.34 17.01 -16.85
C GLU A 82 -18.52 18.06 -17.62
N SER A 83 -17.18 18.00 -17.59
CA SER A 83 -16.35 19.13 -17.97
C SER A 83 -16.54 19.67 -19.39
N ILE A 84 -16.73 18.79 -20.37
CA ILE A 84 -17.02 19.24 -21.74
C ILE A 84 -18.44 19.81 -21.85
N GLN A 85 -19.42 19.20 -21.18
CA GLN A 85 -20.82 19.65 -21.23
C GLN A 85 -21.04 20.98 -20.49
N ILE A 86 -20.26 21.25 -19.44
CA ILE A 86 -20.41 22.45 -18.61
C ILE A 86 -19.43 23.56 -19.00
N ALA A 87 -18.13 23.27 -19.03
CA ALA A 87 -17.11 24.31 -19.13
C ALA A 87 -16.78 24.69 -20.59
N ALA A 88 -16.90 23.74 -21.54
CA ALA A 88 -16.52 24.02 -22.92
C ALA A 88 -17.53 24.90 -23.67
N VAL A 89 -18.83 24.82 -23.34
CA VAL A 89 -19.90 25.61 -23.98
C VAL A 89 -19.66 27.13 -23.84
N PRO A 90 -19.56 27.71 -22.64
CA PRO A 90 -19.31 29.14 -22.48
C PRO A 90 -17.94 29.58 -23.01
N LEU A 91 -16.92 28.70 -22.93
CA LEU A 91 -15.60 28.98 -23.47
C LEU A 91 -15.63 29.09 -25.01
N ARG A 92 -16.36 28.20 -25.67
CA ARG A 92 -16.57 28.21 -27.12
C ARG A 92 -17.33 29.45 -27.57
N GLN A 93 -18.40 29.82 -26.86
CA GLN A 93 -19.15 31.05 -27.13
C GLN A 93 -18.28 32.29 -26.96
N ALA A 94 -17.43 32.33 -25.93
CA ALA A 94 -16.47 33.43 -25.73
C ALA A 94 -15.49 33.57 -26.91
N ALA A 95 -14.97 32.44 -27.41
CA ALA A 95 -14.12 32.43 -28.60
C ALA A 95 -14.86 32.92 -29.86
N ALA A 96 -16.10 32.50 -30.07
CA ALA A 96 -16.94 32.98 -31.17
C ALA A 96 -17.25 34.48 -31.07
N GLN A 97 -17.49 35.00 -29.87
CA GLN A 97 -17.76 36.43 -29.66
C GLN A 97 -16.50 37.26 -29.90
N ALA A 98 -15.33 36.76 -29.48
CA ALA A 98 -14.04 37.39 -29.81
C ALA A 98 -13.78 37.37 -31.34
N ARG A 99 -14.12 36.29 -32.05
CA ARG A 99 -14.08 36.24 -33.52
C ARG A 99 -14.94 37.34 -34.14
N ALA A 100 -16.16 37.55 -33.65
CA ALA A 100 -17.05 38.59 -34.16
C ALA A 100 -16.46 40.02 -33.96
N VAL A 101 -15.81 40.26 -32.82
CA VAL A 101 -15.06 41.52 -32.58
C VAL A 101 -13.93 41.70 -33.58
N ILE A 102 -13.12 40.64 -33.80
CA ILE A 102 -12.01 40.65 -34.77
C ILE A 102 -12.54 40.92 -36.19
N ALA A 103 -13.64 40.31 -36.59
CA ALA A 103 -14.28 40.54 -37.89
C ALA A 103 -14.75 41.99 -38.05
N GLY A 104 -15.33 42.59 -37.00
CA GLY A 104 -15.69 44.01 -37.01
C GLY A 104 -14.49 44.94 -37.17
N LEU A 105 -13.37 44.66 -36.47
CA LEU A 105 -12.12 45.41 -36.61
C LEU A 105 -11.51 45.26 -38.00
N ALA A 106 -11.52 44.04 -38.56
CA ALA A 106 -11.04 43.76 -39.91
C ALA A 106 -11.87 44.48 -40.97
N SER A 107 -13.20 44.45 -40.85
CA SER A 107 -14.13 45.15 -41.75
C SER A 107 -13.84 46.65 -41.78
N ALA A 108 -13.66 47.28 -40.61
CA ALA A 108 -13.30 48.69 -40.53
C ALA A 108 -11.91 48.97 -41.13
N ARG A 109 -10.94 48.07 -40.96
CA ARG A 109 -9.55 48.25 -41.40
C ARG A 109 -9.36 48.04 -42.91
N LEU A 110 -10.11 47.11 -43.49
CA LEU A 110 -10.06 46.72 -44.91
C LEU A 110 -11.13 47.40 -45.75
N ASN A 111 -12.11 48.08 -45.13
CA ASN A 111 -13.27 48.67 -45.79
C ASN A 111 -14.03 47.64 -46.66
N ALA A 112 -14.25 46.45 -46.09
CA ALA A 112 -14.96 45.32 -46.69
C ALA A 112 -16.20 44.95 -45.87
N GLY A 113 -17.21 44.33 -46.49
CA GLY A 113 -18.37 43.81 -45.77
C GLY A 113 -17.96 42.68 -44.82
N ILE A 114 -18.61 42.55 -43.66
CA ILE A 114 -18.29 41.48 -42.68
C ILE A 114 -18.51 40.09 -43.31
N ASP A 115 -19.52 39.94 -44.16
CA ASP A 115 -19.83 38.68 -44.85
C ASP A 115 -18.82 38.31 -45.94
N ASP A 116 -17.98 39.26 -46.37
CA ASP A 116 -16.90 39.03 -47.34
C ASP A 116 -15.57 38.63 -46.66
N LEU A 117 -15.53 38.63 -45.32
CA LEU A 117 -14.32 38.33 -44.55
C LEU A 117 -14.30 36.86 -44.14
N ASP A 118 -13.19 36.18 -44.44
CA ASP A 118 -12.90 34.86 -43.91
C ASP A 118 -11.68 34.91 -42.97
N LEU A 119 -11.77 34.18 -41.87
CA LEU A 119 -10.68 33.97 -40.92
C LEU A 119 -10.09 32.58 -41.15
N ARG A 120 -8.80 32.50 -41.45
CA ARG A 120 -8.07 31.24 -41.69
C ARG A 120 -6.63 31.38 -41.25
N ASP A 121 -6.12 30.39 -40.52
CA ASP A 121 -4.73 30.33 -40.07
C ASP A 121 -4.25 31.62 -39.35
N GLY A 122 -5.11 32.23 -38.54
CA GLY A 122 -4.85 33.47 -37.81
C GLY A 122 -4.80 34.73 -38.69
N MET A 123 -5.26 34.63 -39.94
CA MET A 123 -5.33 35.70 -40.92
C MET A 123 -6.79 35.97 -41.29
N ILE A 124 -7.23 37.22 -41.19
CA ILE A 124 -8.58 37.63 -41.57
C ILE A 124 -8.56 38.60 -42.75
N GLY A 125 -9.45 38.42 -43.70
CA GLY A 125 -9.56 39.32 -44.83
C GLY A 125 -10.45 38.82 -45.94
N THR A 126 -10.26 39.40 -47.12
CA THR A 126 -10.89 38.93 -48.37
C THR A 126 -9.84 38.17 -49.20
N ASP A 127 -10.24 37.60 -50.33
CA ASP A 127 -9.29 37.04 -51.31
C ASP A 127 -8.25 38.05 -51.81
N ALA A 128 -8.57 39.35 -51.80
CA ALA A 128 -7.69 40.40 -52.29
C ALA A 128 -6.70 40.94 -51.24
N ALA A 129 -7.06 40.89 -49.95
CA ALA A 129 -6.24 41.44 -48.87
C ALA A 129 -6.56 40.75 -47.53
N ARG A 130 -5.51 40.29 -46.83
CA ARG A 130 -5.59 39.64 -45.51
C ARG A 130 -4.62 40.28 -44.52
N LEU A 131 -5.00 40.30 -43.25
CA LEU A 131 -4.22 40.83 -42.13
C LEU A 131 -4.10 39.77 -41.02
N PRO A 132 -2.96 39.67 -40.33
CA PRO A 132 -2.87 38.86 -39.13
C PRO A 132 -3.75 39.48 -38.02
N ILE A 133 -4.35 38.63 -37.18
CA ILE A 133 -5.18 39.09 -36.05
C ILE A 133 -4.43 40.15 -35.20
N ALA A 134 -3.14 39.95 -34.93
CA ALA A 134 -2.34 40.87 -34.11
C ALA A 134 -2.32 42.33 -34.64
N ASP A 135 -2.35 42.53 -35.97
CA ASP A 135 -2.35 43.87 -36.57
C ASP A 135 -3.67 44.62 -36.33
N LEU A 136 -4.74 43.91 -35.96
CA LEU A 136 -6.04 44.49 -35.63
C LEU A 136 -6.15 44.84 -34.13
N LEU A 137 -5.29 44.28 -33.29
CA LEU A 137 -5.35 44.40 -31.83
C LEU A 137 -4.51 45.55 -31.27
N THR A 138 -4.06 46.49 -32.11
CA THR A 138 -3.28 47.66 -31.70
C THR A 138 -4.13 48.82 -31.15
N GLY A 139 -5.46 48.67 -31.17
CA GLY A 139 -6.42 49.67 -30.67
C GLY A 139 -6.62 49.65 -29.14
N PRO A 140 -7.57 50.44 -28.62
CA PRO A 140 -7.96 50.39 -27.21
C PRO A 140 -8.45 48.97 -26.82
N PRO A 141 -8.17 48.50 -25.60
CA PRO A 141 -8.67 47.22 -25.12
C PRO A 141 -10.20 47.14 -25.15
N VAL A 142 -10.72 46.00 -25.59
CA VAL A 142 -12.14 45.67 -25.62
C VAL A 142 -12.44 44.69 -24.50
N SER A 143 -13.43 45.00 -23.65
CA SER A 143 -13.89 44.10 -22.60
C SER A 143 -15.40 43.97 -22.68
N LEU A 144 -15.90 42.75 -22.88
CA LEU A 144 -17.32 42.47 -23.12
C LEU A 144 -17.82 41.36 -22.20
N GLN A 145 -19.04 41.54 -21.72
CA GLN A 145 -19.79 40.45 -21.11
C GLN A 145 -20.14 39.41 -22.19
N LEU A 146 -20.07 38.12 -21.81
CA LEU A 146 -20.44 37.01 -22.67
C LEU A 146 -21.87 37.17 -23.15
N ASP A 147 -22.05 37.17 -24.47
CA ASP A 147 -23.35 37.06 -25.11
C ASP A 147 -23.62 35.59 -25.46
N PRO A 148 -24.55 34.90 -24.74
CA PRO A 148 -24.82 33.49 -24.96
C PRO A 148 -25.48 33.21 -26.32
N ASP A 149 -26.03 34.22 -26.99
CA ASP A 149 -26.67 34.09 -28.30
C ASP A 149 -25.67 34.26 -29.46
N THR A 150 -24.38 34.46 -29.17
CA THR A 150 -23.32 34.54 -30.18
C THR A 150 -23.28 33.26 -31.03
N ALA A 151 -23.41 33.41 -32.35
CA ALA A 151 -23.31 32.31 -33.29
C ALA A 151 -21.92 31.66 -33.30
N VAL A 152 -21.87 30.37 -32.99
CA VAL A 152 -20.68 29.51 -33.07
C VAL A 152 -20.57 28.86 -34.46
N LYS A 153 -19.40 28.33 -34.82
CA LYS A 153 -19.24 27.63 -36.11
C LYS A 153 -20.11 26.37 -36.20
N PRO A 154 -20.68 26.04 -37.38
CA PRO A 154 -21.28 24.73 -37.57
C PRO A 154 -20.19 23.64 -37.62
N ALA A 155 -20.55 22.41 -37.25
CA ALA A 155 -19.61 21.29 -37.23
C ALA A 155 -19.04 20.94 -38.61
N SER A 156 -19.76 21.28 -39.68
CA SER A 156 -19.30 21.16 -41.07
C SER A 156 -18.03 21.95 -41.37
N ASP A 157 -17.77 23.00 -40.60
CA ASP A 157 -16.67 23.94 -40.82
C ASP A 157 -15.46 23.61 -39.95
N TYR A 158 -15.52 22.52 -39.17
CA TYR A 158 -14.42 22.14 -38.29
C TYR A 158 -13.23 21.58 -39.04
N HIS A 159 -12.04 22.03 -38.64
CA HIS A 159 -10.76 21.58 -39.19
C HIS A 159 -9.84 20.94 -38.14
N LEU A 160 -9.96 21.37 -36.88
CA LEU A 160 -9.23 20.88 -35.72
C LEU A 160 -10.10 19.96 -34.86
N VAL A 161 -11.29 20.39 -34.43
CA VAL A 161 -12.21 19.57 -33.62
C VAL A 161 -12.61 18.31 -34.38
N GLY A 162 -12.60 17.15 -33.70
CA GLY A 162 -12.79 15.85 -34.34
C GLY A 162 -11.52 15.25 -34.95
N ARG A 163 -10.38 15.94 -34.87
CA ARG A 163 -9.07 15.44 -35.30
C ARG A 163 -8.16 15.15 -34.11
N HIS A 164 -7.18 14.28 -34.34
CA HIS A 164 -6.12 14.00 -33.38
C HIS A 164 -5.19 15.21 -33.24
N LEU A 165 -5.06 15.69 -32.01
CA LEU A 165 -3.98 16.59 -31.60
C LEU A 165 -3.18 15.94 -30.46
N PRO A 166 -1.83 15.97 -30.53
CA PRO A 166 -1.00 15.53 -29.41
C PRO A 166 -1.30 16.33 -28.15
N ARG A 167 -1.27 15.64 -27.02
CA ARG A 167 -1.48 16.26 -25.71
C ARG A 167 -0.36 17.23 -25.37
N VAL A 168 -0.74 18.45 -24.98
CA VAL A 168 0.21 19.53 -24.67
C VAL A 168 1.05 19.29 -23.42
N ASP A 169 0.59 18.41 -22.53
CA ASP A 169 1.22 18.12 -21.24
C ASP A 169 2.18 16.92 -21.28
N LEU A 170 2.07 16.04 -22.28
CA LEU A 170 2.82 14.77 -22.30
C LEU A 170 4.34 14.95 -22.42
N ALA A 171 4.80 15.90 -23.24
CA ALA A 171 6.24 16.09 -23.44
C ALA A 171 6.96 16.41 -22.13
N GLY A 172 6.42 17.37 -21.35
CA GLY A 172 6.98 17.72 -20.05
C GLY A 172 6.93 16.55 -19.05
N LYS A 173 5.85 15.77 -19.07
CA LYS A 173 5.71 14.59 -18.20
C LYS A 173 6.73 13.50 -18.55
N ALA A 174 6.90 13.20 -19.83
CA ALA A 174 7.83 12.19 -20.31
C ALA A 174 9.31 12.54 -20.02
N THR A 175 9.65 13.83 -20.02
CA THR A 175 11.02 14.29 -19.72
C THR A 175 11.26 14.60 -18.24
N GLY A 176 10.26 14.46 -17.37
CA GLY A 176 10.35 14.88 -15.96
C GLY A 176 10.49 16.39 -15.76
N ALA A 177 10.11 17.20 -16.75
CA ALA A 177 10.15 18.66 -16.68
C ALA A 177 8.80 19.26 -16.23
N TRP A 178 7.74 18.46 -16.19
CA TRP A 178 6.42 18.88 -15.71
C TRP A 178 6.40 19.01 -14.20
N THR A 179 5.88 20.12 -13.68
CA THR A 179 5.80 20.40 -12.25
C THR A 179 4.51 19.81 -11.67
N TYR A 180 4.65 18.75 -10.86
CA TYR A 180 3.59 18.23 -10.00
C TYR A 180 3.53 19.04 -8.70
N VAL A 181 2.46 18.89 -7.93
CA VAL A 181 2.33 19.56 -6.61
C VAL A 181 3.49 19.17 -5.67
N HIS A 182 4.05 17.96 -5.82
CA HIS A 182 5.18 17.46 -5.06
C HIS A 182 6.48 18.25 -5.29
N ASP A 183 6.61 18.87 -6.46
CA ASP A 183 7.80 19.60 -6.91
C ASP A 183 7.75 21.10 -6.54
N VAL A 184 6.63 21.56 -5.99
CA VAL A 184 6.46 22.97 -5.61
C VAL A 184 7.44 23.34 -4.51
N ALA A 185 8.24 24.39 -4.76
CA ALA A 185 9.18 24.95 -3.80
C ALA A 185 8.96 26.45 -3.64
N VAL A 186 8.79 26.90 -2.40
CA VAL A 186 8.58 28.32 -2.05
C VAL A 186 9.72 28.79 -1.14
N PRO A 187 10.23 30.04 -1.28
CA PRO A 187 11.28 30.54 -0.40
C PRO A 187 10.90 30.47 1.09
N GLY A 188 11.82 29.95 1.91
CA GLY A 188 11.62 29.81 3.35
C GLY A 188 10.66 28.69 3.77
N MET A 189 10.30 27.79 2.85
CA MET A 189 9.41 26.65 3.09
C MET A 189 9.94 25.71 4.17
N LEU A 190 9.03 25.33 5.07
CA LEU A 190 9.20 24.29 6.09
C LEU A 190 8.45 23.03 5.66
N HIS A 191 8.65 21.94 6.40
CA HIS A 191 8.02 20.65 6.13
C HIS A 191 7.20 20.19 7.33
N GLY A 192 5.96 19.81 7.08
CA GLY A 192 5.04 19.29 8.08
C GLY A 192 4.83 17.78 7.94
N HIS A 193 4.63 17.11 9.07
CA HIS A 193 4.19 15.71 9.14
C HIS A 193 3.05 15.59 10.15
N VAL A 194 1.91 15.06 9.70
CA VAL A 194 0.71 14.91 10.55
C VAL A 194 0.69 13.52 11.16
N ILE A 195 0.39 13.43 12.45
CA ILE A 195 0.19 12.18 13.17
C ILE A 195 -1.32 11.90 13.15
N ARG A 196 -1.72 10.80 12.50
CA ARG A 196 -3.12 10.45 12.35
C ARG A 196 -3.64 9.70 13.59
N PRO A 197 -4.92 9.90 13.98
CA PRO A 197 -5.52 9.21 15.12
C PRO A 197 -5.76 7.70 14.87
N PRO A 198 -6.03 6.88 15.89
CA PRO A 198 -6.10 5.41 15.77
C PRO A 198 -7.42 4.86 15.19
N TYR A 199 -8.22 5.69 14.49
CA TYR A 199 -9.51 5.32 13.90
C TYR A 199 -9.51 5.49 12.36
N ALA A 200 -8.48 4.94 11.72
CA ALA A 200 -8.27 5.01 10.27
C ALA A 200 -9.54 4.71 9.45
N GLY A 201 -9.84 5.60 8.51
CA GLY A 201 -10.97 5.45 7.59
C GLY A 201 -12.34 5.73 8.22
N ARG A 202 -12.42 6.48 9.33
CA ARG A 202 -13.68 6.86 9.98
C ARG A 202 -13.86 8.38 10.01
N ASP A 203 -15.07 8.82 9.70
CA ASP A 203 -15.43 10.24 9.58
C ASP A 203 -16.70 10.64 10.33
N SER A 204 -17.36 9.69 11.01
CA SER A 204 -18.50 9.96 11.89
C SER A 204 -18.38 9.30 13.28
N GLY A 205 -18.99 9.96 14.27
CA GLY A 205 -19.10 9.46 15.64
C GLY A 205 -18.58 10.42 16.71
N PRO A 206 -19.00 10.26 17.98
CA PRO A 206 -18.73 11.21 19.06
C PRO A 206 -17.26 11.28 19.51
N PHE A 207 -16.44 10.32 19.08
CA PHE A 207 -15.01 10.24 19.40
C PHE A 207 -14.13 11.08 18.46
N ILE A 208 -14.65 11.48 17.30
CA ILE A 208 -13.89 12.22 16.28
C ILE A 208 -13.65 13.65 16.75
N GLY A 209 -12.40 14.10 16.64
CA GLY A 209 -11.95 15.42 17.10
C GLY A 209 -11.76 15.53 18.62
N ARG A 210 -11.88 14.41 19.37
CA ARG A 210 -11.88 14.37 20.84
C ARG A 210 -11.11 13.19 21.46
N SER A 211 -10.46 12.36 20.64
CA SER A 211 -9.74 11.17 21.09
C SER A 211 -8.30 11.44 21.56
N LEU A 212 -7.71 12.59 21.25
CA LEU A 212 -6.34 12.92 21.68
C LEU A 212 -6.31 13.24 23.19
N ILE A 213 -5.74 12.34 23.98
CA ILE A 213 -5.69 12.50 25.43
C ILE A 213 -4.46 13.31 25.83
N GLU A 214 -3.27 12.87 25.41
CA GLU A 214 -2.00 13.37 25.90
C GLU A 214 -0.92 13.34 24.81
N VAL A 215 -0.02 14.32 24.87
CA VAL A 215 1.13 14.46 23.98
C VAL A 215 2.30 14.99 24.80
N ASP A 216 3.48 14.38 24.67
CA ASP A 216 4.71 14.83 25.32
C ASP A 216 5.62 15.54 24.30
N GLU A 217 5.47 16.87 24.20
CA GLU A 217 6.29 17.70 23.30
C GLU A 217 7.74 17.82 23.76
N ASP A 218 7.98 17.83 25.07
CA ASP A 218 9.31 18.01 25.65
C ASP A 218 10.26 16.89 25.20
N ALA A 219 9.72 15.67 25.03
CA ALA A 219 10.44 14.51 24.52
C ALA A 219 11.08 14.72 23.13
N VAL A 220 10.53 15.61 22.30
CA VAL A 220 11.01 15.82 20.91
C VAL A 220 11.46 17.25 20.60
N SER A 221 11.18 18.21 21.48
CA SER A 221 11.51 19.63 21.30
C SER A 221 13.00 19.90 21.05
N GLY A 222 13.88 19.05 21.58
CA GLY A 222 15.35 19.13 21.39
C GLY A 222 15.87 18.48 20.10
N MET A 223 15.01 17.85 19.30
CA MET A 223 15.43 17.17 18.07
C MET A 223 15.81 18.17 16.98
N ALA A 224 16.83 17.82 16.18
CA ALA A 224 17.38 18.71 15.17
C ALA A 224 16.34 19.11 14.11
N GLY A 225 16.16 20.42 13.93
CA GLY A 225 15.26 21.01 12.95
C GLY A 225 13.80 21.11 13.39
N PHE A 226 13.46 20.76 14.64
CA PHE A 226 12.13 21.02 15.22
C PHE A 226 11.79 22.51 15.15
N VAL A 227 10.58 22.84 14.67
CA VAL A 227 10.09 24.21 14.59
C VAL A 227 8.83 24.40 15.44
N ALA A 228 7.86 23.51 15.32
CA ALA A 228 6.61 23.61 16.07
C ALA A 228 5.89 22.26 16.16
N LEU A 229 5.15 22.08 17.25
CA LEU A 229 4.09 21.08 17.38
C LEU A 229 2.73 21.80 17.36
N VAL A 230 1.81 21.34 16.53
CA VAL A 230 0.48 21.95 16.37
C VAL A 230 -0.58 20.94 16.76
N ARG A 231 -1.37 21.27 17.79
CA ARG A 231 -2.47 20.46 18.31
C ARG A 231 -3.79 21.24 18.27
N LYS A 232 -4.84 20.65 17.70
CA LYS A 232 -6.22 21.16 17.78
C LYS A 232 -7.23 20.02 17.65
N GLY A 233 -7.94 19.71 18.73
CA GLY A 233 -8.78 18.50 18.78
C GLY A 233 -7.90 17.25 18.60
N ASP A 234 -8.24 16.44 17.59
CA ASP A 234 -7.46 15.27 17.16
C ASP A 234 -6.47 15.59 16.03
N PHE A 235 -6.41 16.83 15.54
CA PHE A 235 -5.35 17.24 14.63
C PHE A 235 -4.06 17.41 15.42
N LEU A 236 -3.02 16.66 15.03
CA LEU A 236 -1.69 16.73 15.59
C LEU A 236 -0.66 16.71 14.46
N GLY A 237 0.17 17.75 14.36
CA GLY A 237 1.21 17.81 13.33
C GLY A 237 2.49 18.47 13.83
N VAL A 238 3.60 17.97 13.32
CA VAL A 238 4.96 18.46 13.58
C VAL A 238 5.40 19.29 12.38
N VAL A 239 6.10 20.40 12.63
CA VAL A 239 6.78 21.19 11.61
C VAL A 239 8.29 21.18 11.87
N ALA A 240 9.06 20.95 10.82
CA ALA A 240 10.52 20.95 10.84
C ALA A 240 11.12 21.66 9.62
N GLU A 241 12.44 21.89 9.65
CA GLU A 241 13.18 22.51 8.55
C GLU A 241 13.29 21.63 7.30
N ARG A 242 13.26 20.29 7.45
CA ARG A 242 13.34 19.32 6.35
C ARG A 242 12.32 18.21 6.51
N GLU A 243 11.90 17.62 5.39
CA GLU A 243 10.90 16.54 5.36
C GLU A 243 11.26 15.35 6.27
N GLY A 244 12.47 14.80 6.11
CA GLY A 244 12.91 13.66 6.93
C GLY A 244 12.98 13.97 8.43
N GLN A 245 13.21 15.23 8.81
CA GLN A 245 13.19 15.66 10.21
C GLN A 245 11.77 15.68 10.75
N ALA A 246 10.82 16.25 10.01
CA ALA A 246 9.42 16.30 10.42
C ALA A 246 8.86 14.89 10.68
N ARG A 247 9.19 13.94 9.80
CA ARG A 247 8.82 12.53 9.96
C ARG A 247 9.48 11.89 11.19
N ALA A 248 10.80 12.00 11.33
CA ALA A 248 11.52 11.38 12.46
C ALA A 248 11.04 11.90 13.81
N ILE A 249 10.74 13.21 13.90
CA ILE A 249 10.18 13.84 15.10
C ILE A 249 8.77 13.32 15.37
N ALA A 250 7.92 13.23 14.34
CA ALA A 250 6.56 12.72 14.50
C ALA A 250 6.53 11.25 14.93
N GLU A 251 7.43 10.41 14.43
CA GLU A 251 7.57 9.00 14.82
C GLU A 251 8.12 8.85 16.26
N ALA A 252 8.94 9.79 16.73
CA ALA A 252 9.48 9.79 18.08
C ALA A 252 8.51 10.36 19.14
N LEU A 253 7.46 11.09 18.72
CA LEU A 253 6.56 11.80 19.62
C LEU A 253 5.69 10.82 20.44
N PRO A 254 5.78 10.81 21.77
CA PRO A 254 4.88 10.02 22.60
C PRO A 254 3.46 10.61 22.57
N VAL A 255 2.49 9.83 22.12
CA VAL A 255 1.09 10.25 22.02
C VAL A 255 0.17 9.19 22.61
N ARG A 256 -0.81 9.63 23.42
CA ARG A 256 -1.85 8.76 23.98
C ARG A 256 -3.22 9.15 23.44
N TRP A 257 -3.86 8.19 22.80
CA TRP A 257 -5.20 8.31 22.23
C TRP A 257 -6.23 7.49 23.01
N ALA A 258 -7.49 7.91 22.94
CA ALA A 258 -8.62 7.09 23.36
C ALA A 258 -8.87 5.97 22.34
N THR A 259 -9.27 4.79 22.84
CA THR A 259 -9.66 3.68 21.98
C THR A 259 -11.00 3.98 21.29
N PRO A 260 -11.08 3.89 19.95
CA PRO A 260 -12.34 4.11 19.25
C PRO A 260 -13.32 2.95 19.49
N PRO A 261 -14.64 3.16 19.34
CA PRO A 261 -15.63 2.09 19.39
C PRO A 261 -15.44 1.10 18.24
N ASP A 262 -15.94 -0.12 18.35
CA ASP A 262 -15.86 -1.11 17.27
C ASP A 262 -16.66 -0.66 16.01
N LEU A 263 -16.18 -1.05 14.84
CA LEU A 263 -16.93 -1.02 13.58
C LEU A 263 -17.94 -2.19 13.53
N PRO A 264 -19.05 -2.03 12.78
CA PRO A 264 -19.85 -3.18 12.35
C PRO A 264 -18.99 -4.20 11.59
N ASP A 265 -19.41 -5.47 11.60
CA ASP A 265 -18.71 -6.51 10.84
C ASP A 265 -18.86 -6.24 9.33
N LEU A 266 -17.74 -5.98 8.65
CA LEU A 266 -17.70 -5.71 7.21
C LEU A 266 -17.26 -6.93 6.39
N SER A 267 -17.15 -8.11 7.01
CA SER A 267 -16.89 -9.37 6.29
C SER A 267 -18.13 -9.94 5.58
N ASP A 268 -19.34 -9.53 5.99
CA ASP A 268 -20.62 -9.81 5.33
C ASP A 268 -21.31 -8.50 4.91
N ILE A 269 -20.77 -7.85 3.88
CA ILE A 269 -21.31 -6.59 3.34
C ILE A 269 -22.83 -6.68 3.06
N PRO A 270 -23.35 -7.71 2.37
CA PRO A 270 -24.78 -7.81 2.11
C PRO A 270 -25.64 -7.90 3.39
N GLY A 271 -25.20 -8.65 4.40
CA GLY A 271 -25.89 -8.73 5.69
C GLY A 271 -25.90 -7.38 6.40
N THR A 272 -24.71 -6.79 6.55
CA THR A 272 -24.51 -5.53 7.28
C THR A 272 -25.26 -4.36 6.65
N LEU A 273 -25.29 -4.26 5.31
CA LEU A 273 -26.04 -3.18 4.64
C LEU A 273 -27.56 -3.33 4.78
N ARG A 274 -28.10 -4.55 4.94
CA ARG A 274 -29.53 -4.76 5.21
C ARG A 274 -29.92 -4.41 6.64
N ASP A 275 -29.06 -4.73 7.59
CA ASP A 275 -29.35 -4.60 9.02
C ASP A 275 -29.20 -3.16 9.52
N LEU A 276 -28.37 -2.35 8.87
CA LEU A 276 -28.13 -0.97 9.27
C LEU A 276 -29.31 -0.03 8.93
N PRO A 277 -29.56 1.00 9.76
CA PRO A 277 -30.62 1.98 9.51
C PRO A 277 -30.48 2.66 8.15
N SER A 278 -31.60 2.84 7.47
CA SER A 278 -31.69 3.51 6.18
C SER A 278 -33.04 4.21 6.02
N GLU A 279 -33.07 5.24 5.18
CA GLU A 279 -34.30 5.91 4.76
C GLU A 279 -34.66 5.49 3.33
N LYS A 280 -35.86 4.94 3.12
CA LYS A 280 -36.32 4.53 1.78
C LYS A 280 -36.87 5.74 1.03
N ARG A 281 -36.25 6.06 -0.11
CA ARG A 281 -36.68 7.09 -1.06
C ARG A 281 -37.11 6.44 -2.37
N MET A 282 -38.37 6.69 -2.76
CA MET A 282 -38.93 6.17 -4.02
C MET A 282 -38.44 7.00 -5.20
N LEU A 283 -37.88 6.36 -6.23
CA LEU A 283 -37.39 7.01 -7.44
C LEU A 283 -38.37 6.89 -8.60
N ALA A 284 -39.00 5.72 -8.74
CA ALA A 284 -40.01 5.46 -9.75
C ALA A 284 -41.01 4.41 -9.25
N ASP A 285 -42.28 4.60 -9.59
CA ASP A 285 -43.36 3.64 -9.37
C ASP A 285 -44.34 3.77 -10.55
N ARG A 286 -44.27 2.82 -11.49
CA ARG A 286 -44.97 2.85 -12.79
C ARG A 286 -45.65 1.51 -13.04
N GLY A 287 -46.89 1.54 -13.52
CA GLY A 287 -47.67 0.33 -13.80
C GLY A 287 -48.28 -0.29 -12.55
N ASP A 288 -48.61 -1.58 -12.62
CA ASP A 288 -49.15 -2.39 -11.51
C ASP A 288 -48.11 -3.46 -11.14
N VAL A 289 -47.10 -3.07 -10.35
CA VAL A 289 -45.94 -3.91 -10.02
C VAL A 289 -46.33 -5.12 -9.20
N ASP A 290 -47.13 -4.93 -8.13
CA ASP A 290 -47.51 -6.03 -7.26
C ASP A 290 -48.39 -7.05 -8.00
N GLY A 291 -49.38 -6.59 -8.77
CA GLY A 291 -50.19 -7.48 -9.59
C GLY A 291 -49.40 -8.12 -10.74
N ALA A 292 -48.36 -7.46 -11.25
CA ALA A 292 -47.47 -8.02 -12.29
C ALA A 292 -46.60 -9.15 -11.74
N LEU A 293 -46.07 -8.99 -10.53
CA LEU A 293 -45.32 -10.05 -9.83
C LEU A 293 -46.20 -11.28 -9.56
N GLU A 294 -47.47 -11.09 -9.21
CA GLU A 294 -48.41 -12.19 -8.98
C GLU A 294 -48.75 -12.98 -10.24
N ARG A 295 -48.80 -12.32 -11.41
CA ARG A 295 -49.17 -12.93 -12.70
C ARG A 295 -48.00 -13.30 -13.60
N ALA A 296 -46.76 -12.96 -13.21
CA ALA A 296 -45.57 -13.24 -14.00
C ALA A 296 -45.44 -14.75 -14.27
N ALA A 297 -45.12 -15.11 -15.51
CA ALA A 297 -44.90 -16.51 -15.90
C ALA A 297 -43.59 -17.04 -15.32
N THR A 298 -42.60 -16.17 -15.10
CA THR A 298 -41.34 -16.49 -14.45
C THR A 298 -40.93 -15.30 -13.57
N THR A 299 -40.62 -15.57 -12.30
CA THR A 299 -40.20 -14.55 -11.33
C THR A 299 -38.82 -14.89 -10.79
N LEU A 300 -37.91 -13.94 -10.83
CA LEU A 300 -36.55 -14.04 -10.30
C LEU A 300 -36.37 -13.02 -9.18
N THR A 301 -35.95 -13.49 -8.01
CA THR A 301 -35.46 -12.65 -6.91
C THR A 301 -33.95 -12.81 -6.79
N ARG A 302 -33.21 -11.70 -6.84
CA ARG A 302 -31.74 -11.66 -6.87
C ARG A 302 -31.20 -10.56 -5.97
N SER A 303 -30.00 -10.80 -5.47
CA SER A 303 -29.20 -9.82 -4.75
C SER A 303 -27.83 -9.74 -5.39
N TYR A 304 -27.34 -8.53 -5.61
CA TYR A 304 -26.02 -8.22 -6.15
C TYR A 304 -25.26 -7.35 -5.15
N ALA A 305 -23.96 -7.57 -4.99
CA ALA A 305 -23.15 -6.89 -3.98
C ALA A 305 -21.83 -6.34 -4.54
N TRP A 306 -21.49 -5.13 -4.11
CA TRP A 306 -20.31 -4.37 -4.49
C TRP A 306 -19.43 -4.06 -3.25
N PRO A 307 -18.11 -4.31 -3.31
CA PRO A 307 -17.18 -4.13 -2.17
C PRO A 307 -16.76 -2.67 -1.96
N TRP A 308 -16.00 -2.42 -0.88
CA TRP A 308 -15.29 -1.15 -0.72
C TRP A 308 -14.01 -1.15 -1.56
N ASN A 309 -13.68 -0.03 -2.19
CA ASN A 309 -12.45 0.09 -2.99
C ASN A 309 -11.63 1.33 -2.58
N LEU A 310 -10.32 1.29 -2.81
CA LEU A 310 -9.43 2.46 -2.69
C LEU A 310 -9.43 3.24 -4.00
N HIS A 311 -9.16 4.55 -3.94
CA HIS A 311 -8.81 5.29 -5.15
C HIS A 311 -7.44 4.85 -5.66
N GLY A 312 -6.51 4.59 -4.72
CA GLY A 312 -5.22 3.98 -5.04
C GLY A 312 -4.35 4.88 -5.92
N SER A 313 -4.19 6.16 -5.57
CA SER A 313 -3.32 7.06 -6.34
C SER A 313 -1.85 6.62 -6.28
N ILE A 314 -1.14 6.71 -7.41
CA ILE A 314 0.26 6.24 -7.50
C ILE A 314 1.21 7.08 -6.64
N GLY A 315 0.97 8.39 -6.53
CA GLY A 315 1.65 9.24 -5.57
C GLY A 315 0.75 9.55 -4.36
N PRO A 316 1.28 9.55 -3.13
CA PRO A 316 0.56 10.07 -1.97
C PRO A 316 0.22 11.56 -2.14
N SER A 317 -0.84 12.01 -1.50
CA SER A 317 -1.28 13.40 -1.57
C SER A 317 -0.26 14.37 -0.97
N CYS A 318 -0.08 15.52 -1.61
CA CYS A 318 0.84 16.58 -1.18
C CYS A 318 0.20 17.96 -1.39
N ALA A 319 0.50 18.89 -0.50
CA ALA A 319 0.14 20.30 -0.63
C ALA A 319 1.21 21.22 -0.01
N VAL A 320 1.24 22.46 -0.50
CA VAL A 320 2.01 23.56 0.10
C VAL A 320 1.02 24.67 0.45
N ALA A 321 1.07 25.19 1.67
CA ALA A 321 0.29 26.36 2.07
C ALA A 321 1.21 27.49 2.53
N ASP A 322 0.87 28.72 2.18
CA ASP A 322 1.54 29.96 2.64
C ASP A 322 0.49 30.90 3.25
N TRP A 323 0.50 30.98 4.58
CA TRP A 323 -0.33 31.87 5.38
C TRP A 323 0.39 33.18 5.68
N ARG A 324 -0.19 34.32 5.24
CA ARG A 324 0.32 35.67 5.53
C ARG A 324 -0.80 36.66 5.73
N GLU A 325 -0.72 37.44 6.80
CA GLU A 325 -1.56 38.64 7.02
C GLU A 325 -3.07 38.43 6.81
N GLY A 326 -3.62 37.29 7.25
CA GLY A 326 -5.05 37.01 7.10
C GLY A 326 -5.45 36.38 5.76
N ARG A 327 -4.49 36.04 4.89
CA ARG A 327 -4.70 35.36 3.61
C ARG A 327 -3.91 34.07 3.53
N VAL A 328 -4.46 33.07 2.81
CA VAL A 328 -3.77 31.80 2.53
C VAL A 328 -3.70 31.55 1.03
N THR A 329 -2.52 31.19 0.55
CA THR A 329 -2.34 30.59 -0.78
C THR A 329 -1.99 29.12 -0.62
N ILE A 330 -2.67 28.23 -1.34
CA ILE A 330 -2.43 26.79 -1.27
C ILE A 330 -2.15 26.24 -2.67
N TRP A 331 -0.98 25.65 -2.87
CA TRP A 331 -0.67 24.83 -4.04
C TRP A 331 -1.18 23.42 -3.78
N SER A 332 -2.14 22.99 -4.58
CA SER A 332 -2.92 21.78 -4.32
C SER A 332 -2.99 20.87 -5.53
N GLY A 333 -3.05 19.55 -5.26
CA GLY A 333 -3.40 18.51 -6.22
C GLY A 333 -4.89 18.32 -6.47
N THR A 334 -5.75 19.06 -5.75
CA THR A 334 -7.22 18.89 -5.70
C THR A 334 -7.89 18.81 -7.06
N GLN A 335 -8.92 17.98 -7.18
CA GLN A 335 -9.82 18.01 -8.35
C GLN A 335 -10.93 19.07 -8.23
N ASN A 336 -11.12 19.67 -7.04
CA ASN A 336 -12.24 20.58 -6.73
C ASN A 336 -11.76 21.91 -6.10
N PRO A 337 -11.04 22.77 -6.84
CA PRO A 337 -10.40 23.96 -6.26
C PRO A 337 -11.36 24.90 -5.52
N HIS A 338 -12.52 25.21 -6.10
CA HIS A 338 -13.50 26.12 -5.49
C HIS A 338 -14.20 25.50 -4.26
N MET A 339 -14.48 24.20 -4.26
CA MET A 339 -14.99 23.53 -3.05
C MET A 339 -13.94 23.49 -1.94
N LEU A 340 -12.69 23.20 -2.30
CA LEU A 340 -11.58 23.24 -1.33
C LEU A 340 -11.42 24.65 -0.75
N ARG A 341 -11.57 25.71 -1.56
CA ARG A 341 -11.56 27.10 -1.09
C ARG A 341 -12.57 27.32 0.04
N ALA A 342 -13.81 26.86 -0.13
CA ALA A 342 -14.86 26.96 0.88
C ALA A 342 -14.53 26.15 2.16
N ASP A 343 -14.02 24.93 2.01
CA ASP A 343 -13.60 24.09 3.14
C ASP A 343 -12.47 24.75 3.95
N ILE A 344 -11.46 25.32 3.27
CA ILE A 344 -10.33 26.00 3.90
C ILE A 344 -10.78 27.32 4.55
N ALA A 345 -11.67 28.08 3.90
CA ALA A 345 -12.25 29.28 4.47
C ALA A 345 -12.98 28.97 5.79
N ARG A 346 -13.77 27.90 5.82
CA ARG A 346 -14.44 27.42 7.03
C ARG A 346 -13.45 26.92 8.09
N LEU A 347 -12.44 26.13 7.70
CA LEU A 347 -11.42 25.60 8.62
C LEU A 347 -10.63 26.71 9.31
N MET A 348 -10.31 27.77 8.56
CA MET A 348 -9.47 28.88 9.01
C MET A 348 -10.27 30.06 9.57
N ASP A 349 -11.61 30.04 9.50
CA ASP A 349 -12.49 31.14 9.88
C ASP A 349 -12.16 32.43 9.09
N LEU A 350 -12.20 32.31 7.77
CA LEU A 350 -11.87 33.38 6.81
C LEU A 350 -12.98 33.57 5.78
N PRO A 351 -13.10 34.76 5.18
CA PRO A 351 -13.88 34.89 3.95
C PRO A 351 -13.19 34.12 2.82
N GLU A 352 -13.96 33.50 1.92
CA GLU A 352 -13.42 32.76 0.77
C GLU A 352 -12.45 33.60 -0.07
N THR A 353 -12.71 34.91 -0.22
CA THR A 353 -11.85 35.85 -0.96
C THR A 353 -10.44 36.02 -0.39
N ALA A 354 -10.18 35.54 0.83
CA ALA A 354 -8.87 35.50 1.46
C ALA A 354 -8.13 34.16 1.26
N VAL A 355 -8.77 33.19 0.59
CA VAL A 355 -8.24 31.87 0.28
C VAL A 355 -8.02 31.78 -1.24
N ASP A 356 -6.79 31.50 -1.65
CA ASP A 356 -6.40 31.32 -3.04
C ASP A 356 -5.85 29.89 -3.22
N ILE A 357 -6.55 29.06 -4.00
CA ILE A 357 -6.11 27.72 -4.39
C ILE A 357 -5.47 27.78 -5.78
N VAL A 358 -4.21 27.38 -5.85
CA VAL A 358 -3.41 27.26 -7.08
C VAL A 358 -3.29 25.78 -7.43
N ARG A 359 -3.92 25.35 -8.51
CA ARG A 359 -3.95 23.94 -8.90
C ARG A 359 -2.68 23.49 -9.64
N HIS A 360 -2.00 22.48 -9.11
CA HIS A 360 -0.96 21.67 -9.78
C HIS A 360 -1.42 20.23 -9.97
N GLU A 361 -0.90 19.53 -10.99
CA GLU A 361 -1.23 18.12 -11.19
C GLU A 361 -0.78 17.23 -10.02
N ALA A 362 -1.61 16.24 -9.71
CA ALA A 362 -1.35 15.17 -8.76
C ALA A 362 -1.14 13.85 -9.49
N ALA A 363 -0.48 12.89 -8.84
CA ALA A 363 -0.20 11.57 -9.39
C ALA A 363 -1.42 10.62 -9.29
N GLY A 364 -2.55 11.05 -9.86
CA GLY A 364 -3.84 10.37 -9.85
C GLY A 364 -4.75 10.79 -8.69
N CYS A 365 -6.06 10.78 -8.95
CA CYS A 365 -7.10 11.02 -7.93
C CYS A 365 -8.32 10.12 -8.10
N PHE A 366 -8.75 9.87 -9.35
CA PHE A 366 -9.83 8.93 -9.72
C PHE A 366 -11.16 9.14 -8.96
N GLY A 367 -11.39 10.38 -8.54
CA GLY A 367 -12.34 10.72 -7.49
C GLY A 367 -11.68 11.62 -6.44
N ARG A 368 -12.34 11.79 -5.30
CA ARG A 368 -11.83 12.64 -4.22
C ARG A 368 -11.00 11.78 -3.24
N ASN A 369 -9.69 11.69 -3.46
CA ASN A 369 -8.75 11.10 -2.51
C ASN A 369 -8.30 12.13 -1.43
N CYS A 370 -7.18 11.89 -0.74
CA CYS A 370 -6.65 12.78 0.30
C CYS A 370 -6.09 14.13 -0.21
N ALA A 371 -6.15 14.44 -1.52
CA ALA A 371 -5.60 15.67 -2.07
C ALA A 371 -6.21 16.94 -1.44
N ASP A 372 -7.48 16.87 -1.03
CA ASP A 372 -8.16 17.96 -0.33
C ASP A 372 -7.75 17.99 1.16
N ASP A 373 -7.61 16.82 1.77
CA ASP A 373 -7.34 16.67 3.21
C ASP A 373 -5.96 17.23 3.58
N VAL A 374 -4.95 16.91 2.78
CA VAL A 374 -3.56 17.39 2.98
C VAL A 374 -3.44 18.91 2.84
N CYS A 375 -4.38 19.56 2.14
CA CYS A 375 -4.43 21.02 2.06
C CYS A 375 -4.86 21.64 3.39
N GLY A 376 -5.82 21.03 4.09
CA GLY A 376 -6.22 21.45 5.43
C GLY A 376 -5.08 21.27 6.43
N ASP A 377 -4.35 20.17 6.32
CA ASP A 377 -3.15 19.91 7.13
C ASP A 377 -2.09 21.02 6.92
N ALA A 378 -1.70 21.28 5.66
CA ALA A 378 -0.70 22.30 5.33
C ALA A 378 -1.14 23.70 5.78
N ALA A 379 -2.42 24.05 5.62
CA ALA A 379 -2.96 25.35 6.00
C ALA A 379 -2.87 25.60 7.51
N LEU A 380 -3.20 24.59 8.34
CA LEU A 380 -3.11 24.70 9.80
C LEU A 380 -1.66 24.87 10.27
N LEU A 381 -0.74 24.09 9.70
CA LEU A 381 0.69 24.16 10.05
C LEU A 381 1.34 25.47 9.58
N SER A 382 0.99 25.94 8.38
CA SER A 382 1.46 27.24 7.88
C SER A 382 0.94 28.39 8.73
N ARG A 383 -0.34 28.35 9.15
CA ARG A 383 -0.90 29.35 10.06
C ARG A 383 -0.19 29.40 11.40
N ALA A 384 0.14 28.24 11.97
CA ALA A 384 0.82 28.15 13.27
C ALA A 384 2.24 28.72 13.23
N THR A 385 2.93 28.63 12.08
CA THR A 385 4.33 29.04 11.94
C THR A 385 4.52 30.40 11.27
N GLY A 386 3.49 30.92 10.56
CA GLY A 386 3.59 32.13 9.76
C GLY A 386 4.55 31.99 8.57
N ARG A 387 4.83 30.76 8.13
CA ARG A 387 5.76 30.42 7.04
C ARG A 387 5.11 29.44 6.07
N PRO A 388 5.59 29.34 4.81
CA PRO A 388 5.13 28.31 3.91
C PRO A 388 5.43 26.92 4.48
N VAL A 389 4.45 26.01 4.48
CA VAL A 389 4.63 24.63 4.96
C VAL A 389 4.17 23.66 3.87
N ARG A 390 5.06 22.73 3.51
CA ARG A 390 4.75 21.58 2.65
C ARG A 390 4.39 20.38 3.50
N VAL A 391 3.27 19.73 3.19
CA VAL A 391 2.86 18.46 3.79
C VAL A 391 2.68 17.43 2.69
N GLN A 392 3.31 16.27 2.86
CA GLN A 392 3.13 15.11 2.00
C GLN A 392 2.74 13.94 2.89
N LEU A 393 1.66 13.25 2.52
CA LEU A 393 1.24 12.04 3.22
C LEU A 393 2.20 10.88 2.94
N THR A 394 2.34 9.97 3.88
CA THR A 394 2.96 8.67 3.58
C THR A 394 2.00 7.80 2.79
N ARG A 395 2.49 6.70 2.21
CA ARG A 395 1.64 5.70 1.53
C ARG A 395 0.60 5.13 2.49
N GLU A 396 1.03 4.82 3.72
CA GLU A 396 0.18 4.35 4.81
C GLU A 396 -0.91 5.35 5.14
N GLN A 397 -0.56 6.63 5.25
CA GLN A 397 -1.55 7.67 5.50
C GLN A 397 -2.52 7.84 4.33
N GLU A 398 -2.06 7.77 3.08
CA GLU A 398 -2.92 7.83 1.90
C GLU A 398 -3.92 6.67 1.93
N HIS A 399 -3.48 5.41 1.96
CA HIS A 399 -4.39 4.28 1.88
C HIS A 399 -5.31 4.15 3.09
N LEU A 400 -4.82 4.40 4.30
CA LEU A 400 -5.63 4.27 5.51
C LEU A 400 -6.69 5.38 5.61
N TRP A 401 -6.40 6.59 5.13
CA TRP A 401 -7.26 7.76 5.31
C TRP A 401 -7.98 8.24 4.07
N GLU A 402 -7.59 7.82 2.87
CA GLU A 402 -8.35 8.17 1.67
C GLU A 402 -9.80 7.70 1.86
N PRO A 403 -10.77 8.52 1.50
CA PRO A 403 -12.15 8.08 1.57
C PRO A 403 -12.34 6.94 0.54
N LYS A 404 -13.15 5.93 0.85
CA LYS A 404 -13.32 4.74 0.00
C LYS A 404 -14.39 4.95 -1.08
N GLY A 405 -14.29 4.19 -2.17
CA GLY A 405 -15.44 3.92 -3.02
C GLY A 405 -16.45 3.07 -2.26
N ALA A 406 -17.72 3.53 -2.19
CA ALA A 406 -18.67 2.93 -1.26
C ALA A 406 -19.18 1.55 -1.70
N ALA A 407 -19.26 0.63 -0.74
CA ALA A 407 -19.93 -0.65 -0.93
C ALA A 407 -21.42 -0.45 -1.18
N GLN A 408 -22.06 -1.38 -1.90
CA GLN A 408 -23.45 -1.25 -2.28
C GLN A 408 -24.13 -2.62 -2.35
N LEU A 409 -25.40 -2.66 -1.95
CA LEU A 409 -26.28 -3.81 -2.14
C LEU A 409 -27.41 -3.42 -3.09
N MET A 410 -27.71 -4.30 -4.05
CA MET A 410 -28.81 -4.15 -4.99
C MET A 410 -29.69 -5.40 -4.93
N ASP A 411 -30.94 -5.24 -4.50
CA ASP A 411 -31.94 -6.28 -4.47
C ASP A 411 -32.92 -6.07 -5.65
N VAL A 412 -33.23 -7.15 -6.37
CA VAL A 412 -34.08 -7.15 -7.55
C VAL A 412 -35.12 -8.25 -7.41
N THR A 413 -36.40 -7.92 -7.59
CA THR A 413 -37.43 -8.91 -7.91
C THR A 413 -38.10 -8.52 -9.21
N GLY A 414 -38.03 -9.38 -10.23
CA GLY A 414 -38.60 -9.08 -11.54
C GLY A 414 -38.98 -10.34 -12.28
N GLY A 415 -39.62 -10.19 -13.43
CA GLY A 415 -40.18 -11.35 -14.12
C GLY A 415 -40.60 -11.13 -15.56
N LEU A 416 -40.87 -12.27 -16.20
CA LEU A 416 -41.32 -12.38 -17.58
C LEU A 416 -42.83 -12.55 -17.66
N ASP A 417 -43.45 -11.98 -18.70
CA ASP A 417 -44.81 -12.36 -19.10
C ASP A 417 -44.84 -13.74 -19.80
N ALA A 418 -46.03 -14.23 -20.15
CA ALA A 418 -46.22 -15.51 -20.83
C ALA A 418 -45.60 -15.57 -22.25
N ASN A 419 -45.22 -14.42 -22.83
CA ASN A 419 -44.55 -14.33 -24.12
C ASN A 419 -43.02 -14.19 -23.99
N GLY A 420 -42.49 -14.23 -22.76
CA GLY A 420 -41.07 -14.05 -22.48
C GLY A 420 -40.62 -12.58 -22.51
N ASN A 421 -41.52 -11.59 -22.46
CA ASN A 421 -41.16 -10.17 -22.38
C ASN A 421 -40.81 -9.77 -20.96
N PHE A 422 -39.91 -8.80 -20.81
CA PHE A 422 -39.59 -8.19 -19.53
C PHE A 422 -40.77 -7.34 -19.02
N ASP A 423 -41.59 -7.89 -18.13
CA ASP A 423 -42.87 -7.30 -17.72
C ASP A 423 -42.78 -6.50 -16.43
N VAL A 424 -42.06 -7.03 -15.44
CA VAL A 424 -42.00 -6.44 -14.09
C VAL A 424 -40.60 -6.38 -13.53
N TYR A 425 -40.29 -5.26 -12.87
CA TYR A 425 -39.01 -5.02 -12.22
C TYR A 425 -39.20 -4.17 -10.96
N ASP A 426 -38.88 -4.73 -9.81
CA ASP A 426 -38.87 -4.09 -8.50
C ASP A 426 -37.42 -4.06 -7.98
N PHE A 427 -36.84 -2.87 -7.95
CA PHE A 427 -35.43 -2.64 -7.67
C PHE A 427 -35.25 -1.81 -6.41
N GLU A 428 -34.42 -2.29 -5.51
CA GLU A 428 -34.00 -1.55 -4.33
C GLU A 428 -32.48 -1.56 -4.21
N THR A 429 -31.88 -0.41 -3.88
CA THR A 429 -30.45 -0.36 -3.59
C THR A 429 -30.15 0.32 -2.27
N ARG A 430 -29.17 -0.19 -1.53
CA ARG A 430 -28.69 0.33 -0.24
C ARG A 430 -27.28 0.87 -0.41
N TYR A 431 -27.11 2.16 -0.16
CA TYR A 431 -25.86 2.86 -0.44
C TYR A 431 -25.45 3.77 0.74
N PRO A 432 -24.34 3.47 1.43
CA PRO A 432 -23.73 4.36 2.41
C PRO A 432 -23.35 5.72 1.83
N SER A 433 -23.57 6.77 2.62
CA SER A 433 -23.18 8.14 2.28
C SER A 433 -21.72 8.23 1.85
N ASN A 434 -21.48 8.91 0.73
CA ASN A 434 -20.17 9.03 0.09
C ASN A 434 -19.75 10.51 -0.05
N ARG A 435 -20.05 11.31 0.96
CA ARG A 435 -19.71 12.73 1.02
C ARG A 435 -18.86 13.04 2.25
N GLY A 436 -17.83 12.21 2.49
CA GLY A 436 -16.89 12.43 3.58
C GLY A 436 -16.33 13.86 3.52
N PRO A 437 -16.28 14.62 4.62
CA PRO A 437 -15.80 16.00 4.60
C PRO A 437 -14.26 16.08 4.53
N ASN A 438 -13.72 17.29 4.46
CA ASN A 438 -12.28 17.50 4.65
C ASN A 438 -11.88 17.02 6.05
N LEU A 439 -10.85 16.18 6.14
CA LEU A 439 -10.45 15.55 7.39
C LEU A 439 -10.05 16.57 8.45
N ALA A 440 -9.36 17.65 8.07
CA ALA A 440 -8.95 18.69 9.02
C ALA A 440 -10.14 19.40 9.68
N LEU A 441 -11.28 19.54 8.97
CA LEU A 441 -12.51 20.10 9.54
C LEU A 441 -13.05 19.24 10.70
N LEU A 442 -13.04 17.91 10.51
CA LEU A 442 -13.46 16.94 11.53
C LEU A 442 -12.49 16.88 12.71
N LEU A 443 -11.20 16.68 12.41
CA LEU A 443 -10.18 16.48 13.44
C LEU A 443 -10.04 17.70 14.36
N THR A 444 -10.27 18.90 13.84
CA THR A 444 -10.22 20.13 14.64
C THR A 444 -11.54 20.48 15.35
N GLY A 445 -12.62 19.74 15.09
CA GLY A 445 -13.96 20.03 15.59
C GLY A 445 -14.60 21.28 14.97
N ALA A 446 -14.10 21.75 13.81
CA ALA A 446 -14.69 22.89 13.09
C ALA A 446 -16.08 22.57 12.49
N ILE A 447 -16.37 21.28 12.31
CA ILE A 447 -17.69 20.76 11.96
C ILE A 447 -18.09 19.64 12.91
N ASP A 448 -19.40 19.41 13.02
CA ASP A 448 -19.92 18.30 13.81
C ASP A 448 -19.75 16.96 13.05
N PRO A 449 -19.23 15.90 13.69
CA PRO A 449 -19.02 14.59 13.07
C PRO A 449 -20.29 13.72 13.07
N ALA A 450 -21.49 14.33 13.05
CA ALA A 450 -22.74 13.59 12.95
C ALA A 450 -22.79 12.78 11.65
N PRO A 451 -23.24 11.52 11.72
CA PRO A 451 -23.48 10.71 10.52
C PRO A 451 -24.65 11.30 9.73
N GLN A 452 -24.37 11.84 8.53
CA GLN A 452 -25.40 12.40 7.65
C GLN A 452 -25.55 11.56 6.37
N PRO A 453 -26.77 11.05 6.07
CA PRO A 453 -27.03 10.41 4.79
C PRO A 453 -26.98 11.44 3.65
N CYS A 454 -26.68 10.98 2.44
CA CYS A 454 -26.73 11.81 1.24
C CYS A 454 -27.36 11.07 0.06
N ASP A 455 -28.13 11.80 -0.75
CA ASP A 455 -28.85 11.30 -1.91
C ASP A 455 -27.90 11.05 -3.10
N MET A 456 -27.18 9.93 -3.06
CA MET A 456 -26.16 9.59 -4.07
C MET A 456 -26.22 8.14 -4.55
N GLY A 457 -27.06 7.29 -3.96
CA GLY A 457 -27.25 5.89 -4.37
C GLY A 457 -28.07 5.72 -5.66
N ASP A 458 -28.64 6.80 -6.20
CA ASP A 458 -29.62 6.81 -7.28
C ASP A 458 -29.04 6.92 -8.70
N ARG A 459 -27.73 7.07 -8.86
CA ARG A 459 -27.13 7.17 -10.22
C ARG A 459 -27.37 5.89 -11.00
N THR A 460 -27.99 6.02 -12.17
CA THR A 460 -28.32 4.89 -13.05
C THR A 460 -29.18 3.82 -12.33
N ALA A 461 -29.96 4.20 -11.32
CA ALA A 461 -30.87 3.29 -10.61
C ALA A 461 -32.14 2.95 -11.42
N ILE A 462 -32.43 3.73 -12.47
CA ILE A 462 -33.49 3.43 -13.43
C ILE A 462 -32.88 2.61 -14.59
N PRO A 463 -33.36 1.38 -14.84
CA PRO A 463 -32.81 0.55 -15.90
C PRO A 463 -33.10 1.15 -17.29
N PRO A 464 -32.20 0.99 -18.28
CA PRO A 464 -32.32 1.60 -19.61
C PRO A 464 -33.27 0.82 -20.55
N TYR A 465 -34.28 0.14 -20.00
CA TYR A 465 -35.16 -0.78 -20.74
C TYR A 465 -36.63 -0.37 -20.64
N ARG A 466 -37.38 -0.70 -21.68
CA ARG A 466 -38.84 -0.60 -21.69
C ARG A 466 -39.43 -1.72 -20.83
N ILE A 467 -39.85 -1.35 -19.62
CA ILE A 467 -40.47 -2.25 -18.62
C ILE A 467 -41.85 -1.68 -18.27
N PRO A 468 -42.95 -2.40 -18.56
CA PRO A 468 -44.31 -1.91 -18.28
C PRO A 468 -44.61 -1.64 -16.81
N ASN A 469 -44.10 -2.50 -15.91
CA ASN A 469 -44.31 -2.39 -14.47
C ASN A 469 -42.95 -2.23 -13.77
N LEU A 470 -42.61 -1.00 -13.37
CA LEU A 470 -41.32 -0.66 -12.77
C LEU A 470 -41.51 0.04 -11.42
N ARG A 471 -40.91 -0.53 -10.37
CA ARG A 471 -40.66 0.14 -9.10
C ARG A 471 -39.16 0.21 -8.83
N ALA A 472 -38.67 1.38 -8.43
CA ALA A 472 -37.26 1.59 -8.12
C ALA A 472 -37.13 2.50 -6.89
N ALA A 473 -36.36 2.07 -5.89
CA ALA A 473 -36.12 2.81 -4.67
C ALA A 473 -34.65 2.75 -4.23
N VAL A 474 -34.22 3.78 -3.50
CA VAL A 474 -32.93 3.83 -2.83
C VAL A 474 -33.16 3.85 -1.32
N HIS A 475 -32.29 3.17 -0.60
CA HIS A 475 -32.15 3.25 0.85
C HIS A 475 -30.94 4.12 1.14
N ASP A 476 -31.17 5.40 1.43
CA ASP A 476 -30.12 6.36 1.78
C ASP A 476 -29.64 6.05 3.21
N MET A 477 -28.32 5.90 3.38
CA MET A 477 -27.71 5.43 4.64
C MET A 477 -26.66 6.41 5.15
N ALA A 478 -26.51 6.47 6.47
CA ALA A 478 -25.37 7.13 7.11
C ALA A 478 -24.02 6.52 6.65
N PRO A 479 -22.90 7.28 6.74
CA PRO A 479 -21.58 6.72 6.48
C PRO A 479 -21.24 5.63 7.51
N ILE A 480 -20.68 4.52 7.03
CA ILE A 480 -20.17 3.42 7.89
C ILE A 480 -18.66 3.56 8.04
N VAL A 481 -17.99 3.69 6.91
CA VAL A 481 -16.59 4.07 6.77
C VAL A 481 -16.54 5.33 5.92
N ARG A 482 -15.44 6.08 6.05
CA ARG A 482 -15.21 7.30 5.30
C ARG A 482 -15.23 7.00 3.80
N ALA A 483 -16.14 7.63 3.06
CA ALA A 483 -16.33 7.38 1.64
C ALA A 483 -16.51 8.67 0.84
N SER A 484 -16.12 8.64 -0.45
CA SER A 484 -16.23 9.78 -1.36
C SER A 484 -16.59 9.34 -2.77
N TRP A 485 -16.74 10.30 -3.68
CA TRP A 485 -16.85 10.03 -5.11
C TRP A 485 -15.61 9.27 -5.59
N PHE A 486 -15.85 8.08 -6.11
CA PHE A 486 -14.88 7.22 -6.76
C PHE A 486 -15.38 6.91 -8.17
N ARG A 487 -14.48 6.80 -9.15
CA ARG A 487 -14.84 6.72 -10.57
C ARG A 487 -15.98 5.71 -10.83
N GLY A 488 -17.13 6.18 -11.31
CA GLY A 488 -18.37 5.42 -11.55
C GLY A 488 -19.44 5.56 -10.46
N VAL A 489 -19.05 5.84 -9.22
CA VAL A 489 -19.94 6.02 -8.05
C VAL A 489 -20.95 4.86 -7.96
N SER A 490 -22.24 5.13 -7.76
CA SER A 490 -23.31 4.12 -7.68
C SER A 490 -23.78 3.62 -9.05
N ALA A 491 -23.32 4.23 -10.16
CA ALA A 491 -23.72 3.83 -11.50
C ALA A 491 -23.18 2.44 -11.89
N MET A 492 -21.93 2.14 -11.52
CA MET A 492 -21.31 0.83 -11.76
C MET A 492 -22.03 -0.30 -11.00
N PRO A 493 -22.26 -0.19 -9.68
CA PRO A 493 -23.05 -1.19 -8.95
C PRO A 493 -24.48 -1.36 -9.48
N ASN A 494 -25.22 -0.27 -9.71
CA ASN A 494 -26.60 -0.34 -10.21
C ASN A 494 -26.65 -1.03 -11.59
N THR A 495 -25.73 -0.66 -12.49
CA THR A 495 -25.60 -1.32 -13.80
C THR A 495 -25.22 -2.79 -13.68
N PHE A 496 -24.34 -3.16 -12.75
CA PHE A 496 -24.00 -4.55 -12.50
C PHE A 496 -25.25 -5.39 -12.20
N ALA A 497 -26.16 -4.88 -11.38
CA ALA A 497 -27.44 -5.53 -11.11
C ALA A 497 -28.34 -5.59 -12.36
N HIS A 498 -28.56 -4.45 -13.02
CA HIS A 498 -29.45 -4.36 -14.20
C HIS A 498 -29.01 -5.28 -15.34
N GLU A 499 -27.72 -5.24 -15.70
CA GLU A 499 -27.17 -5.96 -16.85
C GLU A 499 -26.95 -7.45 -16.59
N CYS A 500 -26.69 -7.86 -15.34
CA CYS A 500 -26.73 -9.28 -14.98
C CYS A 500 -28.17 -9.80 -14.97
N PHE A 501 -29.13 -9.04 -14.42
CA PHE A 501 -30.51 -9.49 -14.30
C PHE A 501 -31.19 -9.65 -15.66
N ILE A 502 -31.01 -8.71 -16.60
CA ILE A 502 -31.59 -8.85 -17.93
C ILE A 502 -30.95 -10.01 -18.72
N ASP A 503 -29.67 -10.33 -18.47
CA ASP A 503 -29.02 -11.50 -19.05
C ASP A 503 -29.58 -12.81 -18.48
N GLU A 504 -29.91 -12.83 -17.18
CA GLU A 504 -30.64 -13.94 -16.56
C GLU A 504 -32.04 -14.10 -17.16
N LEU A 505 -32.78 -13.00 -17.37
CA LEU A 505 -34.07 -13.03 -18.05
C LEU A 505 -33.99 -13.54 -19.49
N ALA A 506 -32.96 -13.14 -20.24
CA ALA A 506 -32.74 -13.63 -21.60
C ALA A 506 -32.53 -15.15 -21.62
N ALA A 507 -31.78 -15.67 -20.66
CA ALA A 507 -31.58 -17.11 -20.50
C ALA A 507 -32.88 -17.86 -20.16
N GLU A 508 -33.70 -17.32 -19.25
CA GLU A 508 -35.03 -17.90 -18.92
C GLU A 508 -36.00 -17.84 -20.11
N ALA A 509 -35.96 -16.77 -20.90
CA ALA A 509 -36.73 -16.63 -22.13
C ALA A 509 -36.23 -17.55 -23.27
N GLY A 510 -35.04 -18.13 -23.14
CA GLY A 510 -34.40 -18.93 -24.19
C GLY A 510 -34.03 -18.09 -25.42
N GLU A 511 -33.60 -16.85 -25.20
CA GLU A 511 -33.25 -15.88 -26.25
C GLU A 511 -31.78 -15.46 -26.16
N ASP A 512 -31.24 -14.99 -27.29
CA ASP A 512 -29.90 -14.43 -27.32
C ASP A 512 -29.84 -13.14 -26.49
N PRO A 513 -28.86 -12.98 -25.59
CA PRO A 513 -28.85 -11.85 -24.65
C PRO A 513 -28.63 -10.49 -25.33
N VAL A 514 -28.02 -10.43 -26.52
CA VAL A 514 -27.90 -9.19 -27.31
C VAL A 514 -29.22 -8.88 -28.00
N ALA A 515 -29.84 -9.87 -28.65
CA ALA A 515 -31.15 -9.73 -29.29
C ALA A 515 -32.25 -9.36 -28.27
N TYR A 516 -32.20 -9.96 -27.08
CA TYR A 516 -33.14 -9.70 -26.00
C TYR A 516 -33.04 -8.25 -25.51
N ARG A 517 -31.83 -7.70 -25.33
CA ARG A 517 -31.64 -6.28 -25.03
C ARG A 517 -32.20 -5.38 -26.12
N LEU A 518 -31.86 -5.66 -27.39
CA LEU A 518 -32.35 -4.90 -28.55
C LEU A 518 -33.88 -4.87 -28.65
N ARG A 519 -34.57 -5.93 -28.21
CA ARG A 519 -36.04 -5.98 -28.18
C ARG A 519 -36.64 -5.01 -27.17
N HIS A 520 -35.93 -4.71 -26.07
CA HIS A 520 -36.42 -3.91 -24.94
C HIS A 520 -35.81 -2.51 -24.87
N VAL A 521 -35.02 -2.09 -25.87
CA VAL A 521 -34.48 -0.73 -25.97
C VAL A 521 -35.28 0.07 -27.01
N ASP A 522 -35.72 1.27 -26.63
CA ASP A 522 -36.43 2.20 -27.54
C ASP A 522 -35.49 3.17 -28.27
N ASP A 523 -34.36 3.54 -27.66
CA ASP A 523 -33.44 4.53 -28.23
C ASP A 523 -32.65 3.94 -29.41
N PRO A 524 -32.78 4.50 -30.63
CA PRO A 524 -32.05 4.01 -31.80
C PRO A 524 -30.53 4.14 -31.65
N ARG A 525 -30.00 5.13 -30.92
CA ARG A 525 -28.54 5.28 -30.70
C ARG A 525 -28.01 4.17 -29.81
N THR A 526 -28.72 3.85 -28.73
CA THR A 526 -28.42 2.71 -27.87
C THR A 526 -28.50 1.39 -28.65
N ALA A 527 -29.54 1.21 -29.48
CA ALA A 527 -29.65 -0.01 -30.30
C ALA A 527 -28.51 -0.13 -31.32
N ASP A 528 -28.08 0.97 -31.94
CA ASP A 528 -26.93 1.02 -32.84
C ASP A 528 -25.62 0.70 -32.11
N LEU A 529 -25.40 1.29 -30.93
CA LEU A 529 -24.25 0.97 -30.07
C LEU A 529 -24.18 -0.52 -29.73
N ILE A 530 -25.30 -1.12 -29.33
CA ILE A 530 -25.36 -2.54 -28.95
C ILE A 530 -25.00 -3.42 -30.15
N ARG A 531 -25.64 -3.20 -31.31
CA ARG A 531 -25.37 -3.97 -32.53
C ARG A 531 -23.91 -3.86 -32.92
N ARG A 532 -23.39 -2.63 -32.96
CA ARG A 532 -22.03 -2.39 -33.43
C ARG A 532 -20.97 -3.02 -32.53
N THR A 533 -21.18 -2.96 -31.22
CA THR A 533 -20.29 -3.62 -30.25
C THR A 533 -20.28 -5.13 -30.44
N ALA A 534 -21.45 -5.74 -30.61
CA ALA A 534 -21.57 -7.19 -30.81
C ALA A 534 -20.96 -7.64 -32.15
N GLU A 535 -21.24 -6.93 -33.24
CA GLU A 535 -20.70 -7.23 -34.57
C GLU A 535 -19.17 -7.09 -34.60
N ASP A 536 -18.64 -5.94 -34.18
CA ASP A 536 -17.21 -5.68 -34.23
C ASP A 536 -16.43 -6.51 -33.19
N GLY A 537 -17.06 -6.84 -32.06
CA GLY A 537 -16.50 -7.71 -31.03
C GLY A 537 -16.52 -9.21 -31.39
N GLY A 538 -17.23 -9.61 -32.46
CA GLY A 538 -17.32 -11.02 -32.86
C GLY A 538 -18.25 -11.85 -31.97
N TRP A 539 -19.36 -11.25 -31.53
CA TRP A 539 -20.39 -11.92 -30.74
C TRP A 539 -20.91 -13.17 -31.45
N GLN A 540 -21.06 -14.27 -30.70
CA GLN A 540 -21.63 -15.51 -31.19
C GLN A 540 -23.05 -15.69 -30.64
N PRO A 541 -24.11 -15.52 -31.47
CA PRO A 541 -25.47 -15.60 -30.96
C PRO A 541 -25.82 -16.96 -30.38
N GLY A 542 -26.51 -16.99 -29.23
CA GLY A 542 -26.87 -18.23 -28.55
C GLY A 542 -28.04 -18.07 -27.59
N ARG A 543 -28.95 -19.06 -27.55
CA ARG A 543 -30.17 -19.06 -26.70
C ARG A 543 -29.96 -19.62 -25.29
N ALA A 544 -28.74 -20.06 -25.00
CA ALA A 544 -28.33 -20.71 -23.76
C ALA A 544 -26.81 -20.51 -23.60
N PRO A 545 -26.25 -20.58 -22.38
CA PRO A 545 -24.80 -20.53 -22.20
C PRO A 545 -24.13 -21.62 -23.04
N ARG A 546 -23.05 -21.27 -23.74
CA ARG A 546 -22.37 -22.16 -24.68
C ARG A 546 -21.66 -23.31 -23.98
N LEU A 547 -21.18 -23.10 -22.75
CA LEU A 547 -20.45 -24.09 -21.94
C LEU A 547 -19.28 -24.72 -22.71
N THR A 548 -18.61 -23.91 -23.53
CA THR A 548 -17.51 -24.37 -24.40
C THR A 548 -16.31 -24.76 -23.55
N ARG A 549 -15.86 -26.01 -23.65
CA ARG A 549 -14.81 -26.56 -22.78
C ARG A 549 -13.82 -27.46 -23.51
N GLN A 550 -12.58 -27.42 -23.05
CA GLN A 550 -11.52 -28.36 -23.39
C GLN A 550 -10.79 -28.78 -22.10
N GLY A 551 -11.07 -30.01 -21.63
CA GLY A 551 -10.58 -30.45 -20.32
C GLY A 551 -11.16 -29.60 -19.18
N GLN A 552 -10.28 -29.09 -18.31
CA GLN A 552 -10.62 -28.19 -17.20
C GLN A 552 -10.82 -26.73 -17.61
N ILE A 553 -10.49 -26.37 -18.86
CA ILE A 553 -10.58 -24.99 -19.36
C ILE A 553 -11.93 -24.77 -20.03
N ALA A 554 -12.64 -23.72 -19.63
CA ALA A 554 -13.87 -23.25 -20.24
C ALA A 554 -13.68 -21.85 -20.84
N THR A 555 -14.44 -21.52 -21.89
CA THR A 555 -14.36 -20.21 -22.56
C THR A 555 -15.76 -19.64 -22.74
N GLY A 556 -15.90 -18.31 -22.62
CA GLY A 556 -17.20 -17.64 -22.66
C GLY A 556 -17.15 -16.20 -23.16
N GLN A 557 -18.31 -15.71 -23.59
CA GLN A 557 -18.53 -14.34 -24.07
C GLN A 557 -19.66 -13.73 -23.26
N GLY A 558 -19.49 -12.49 -22.83
CA GLY A 558 -20.50 -11.76 -22.07
C GLY A 558 -20.69 -10.36 -22.61
N PHE A 559 -21.93 -9.89 -22.56
CA PHE A 559 -22.31 -8.58 -23.07
C PHE A 559 -22.99 -7.75 -21.97
N ALA A 560 -22.74 -6.44 -21.98
CA ALA A 560 -23.46 -5.48 -21.17
C ALA A 560 -23.42 -4.08 -21.79
N HIS A 561 -24.42 -3.24 -21.53
CA HIS A 561 -24.38 -1.82 -21.89
C HIS A 561 -24.92 -0.92 -20.78
N ALA A 562 -24.57 0.36 -20.83
CA ALA A 562 -25.08 1.36 -19.91
C ALA A 562 -24.99 2.77 -20.46
N THR A 563 -25.88 3.64 -19.97
CA THR A 563 -25.75 5.09 -20.09
C THR A 563 -25.36 5.65 -18.75
N TYR A 564 -24.29 6.44 -18.68
CA TYR A 564 -23.94 7.14 -17.46
C TYR A 564 -24.85 8.35 -17.25
N VAL A 565 -25.37 8.51 -16.03
CA VAL A 565 -26.23 9.63 -15.64
C VAL A 565 -25.57 10.39 -14.49
N HIS A 566 -25.42 11.71 -14.65
CA HIS A 566 -24.84 12.63 -13.66
C HIS A 566 -25.84 13.65 -13.13
N GLY A 567 -25.41 14.50 -12.19
CA GLY A 567 -26.27 15.47 -11.50
C GLY A 567 -27.20 14.86 -10.45
N ALA A 568 -28.04 15.72 -9.86
CA ALA A 568 -29.09 15.30 -8.92
C ALA A 568 -30.21 14.56 -9.67
N PHE A 569 -30.80 13.53 -9.05
CA PHE A 569 -31.90 12.75 -9.64
C PHE A 569 -33.05 13.65 -10.16
N PRO A 570 -33.60 13.42 -11.38
CA PRO A 570 -33.37 12.26 -12.26
C PRO A 570 -32.06 12.31 -13.10
N GLY A 571 -31.29 13.38 -12.97
CA GLY A 571 -29.97 13.53 -13.59
C GLY A 571 -30.01 13.87 -15.09
N VAL A 572 -28.81 13.95 -15.67
CA VAL A 572 -28.57 14.24 -17.09
C VAL A 572 -27.69 13.14 -17.68
N ALA A 573 -28.06 12.64 -18.86
CA ALA A 573 -27.28 11.62 -19.56
C ALA A 573 -25.94 12.17 -20.07
N ALA A 574 -24.88 11.40 -19.87
CA ALA A 574 -23.57 11.58 -20.48
C ALA A 574 -23.37 10.58 -21.62
N ALA A 575 -22.13 10.18 -21.91
CA ALA A 575 -21.87 9.13 -22.88
C ALA A 575 -22.40 7.76 -22.41
N GLN A 576 -22.70 6.91 -23.39
CA GLN A 576 -23.13 5.52 -23.20
C GLN A 576 -22.07 4.58 -23.78
N ALA A 577 -21.91 3.41 -23.14
CA ALA A 577 -20.92 2.43 -23.53
C ALA A 577 -21.50 1.02 -23.52
N ALA A 578 -20.96 0.16 -24.36
CA ALA A 578 -21.26 -1.26 -24.39
C ALA A 578 -19.96 -2.06 -24.38
N TRP A 579 -19.99 -3.18 -23.66
CA TRP A 579 -18.88 -4.10 -23.47
C TRP A 579 -19.22 -5.46 -24.04
N MET A 580 -18.23 -6.06 -24.67
CA MET A 580 -18.15 -7.49 -24.89
C MET A 580 -16.87 -8.02 -24.26
N ALA A 581 -17.00 -8.94 -23.31
CA ALA A 581 -15.89 -9.58 -22.63
C ALA A 581 -15.72 -11.02 -23.11
N GLU A 582 -14.48 -11.42 -23.37
CA GLU A 582 -14.07 -12.80 -23.64
C GLU A 582 -13.21 -13.30 -22.50
N VAL A 583 -13.59 -14.46 -21.94
CA VAL A 583 -12.92 -15.02 -20.76
C VAL A 583 -12.56 -16.48 -20.94
N THR A 584 -11.48 -16.87 -20.30
CA THR A 584 -11.05 -18.24 -20.10
C THR A 584 -11.09 -18.57 -18.61
N VAL A 585 -11.77 -19.65 -18.23
CA VAL A 585 -11.95 -20.07 -16.84
C VAL A 585 -11.33 -21.44 -16.62
N ASN A 586 -10.39 -21.53 -15.67
CA ASN A 586 -9.91 -22.80 -15.16
C ASN A 586 -10.87 -23.30 -14.07
N ARG A 587 -11.59 -24.39 -14.35
CA ARG A 587 -12.65 -24.89 -13.46
C ARG A 587 -12.12 -25.59 -12.21
N ASP A 588 -10.86 -26.01 -12.20
CA ASP A 588 -10.24 -26.67 -11.06
C ASP A 588 -9.73 -25.65 -10.03
N THR A 589 -9.23 -24.50 -10.49
CA THR A 589 -8.70 -23.43 -9.61
C THR A 589 -9.69 -22.28 -9.40
N GLY A 590 -10.68 -22.14 -10.29
CA GLY A 590 -11.58 -21.00 -10.38
C GLY A 590 -10.94 -19.76 -11.03
N GLU A 591 -9.69 -19.84 -11.49
CA GLU A 591 -8.99 -18.73 -12.12
C GLU A 591 -9.69 -18.28 -13.41
N VAL A 592 -9.83 -16.96 -13.57
CA VAL A 592 -10.45 -16.32 -14.73
C VAL A 592 -9.43 -15.42 -15.38
N ILE A 593 -9.13 -15.70 -16.64
CA ILE A 593 -8.29 -14.89 -17.51
C ILE A 593 -9.21 -14.08 -18.41
N LEU A 594 -8.98 -12.77 -18.50
CA LEU A 594 -9.63 -11.91 -19.46
C LEU A 594 -8.79 -11.95 -20.75
N ASP A 595 -9.32 -12.56 -21.81
CA ASP A 595 -8.57 -12.72 -23.06
C ASP A 595 -8.61 -11.42 -23.87
N ARG A 596 -9.83 -10.88 -24.04
CA ARG A 596 -10.09 -9.67 -24.83
C ARG A 596 -11.32 -8.94 -24.32
N ILE A 597 -11.24 -7.62 -24.33
CA ILE A 597 -12.34 -6.72 -24.00
C ILE A 597 -12.57 -5.77 -25.18
N THR A 598 -13.75 -5.86 -25.79
CA THR A 598 -14.19 -4.89 -26.80
C THR A 598 -15.15 -3.90 -26.16
N VAL A 599 -14.86 -2.60 -26.29
CA VAL A 599 -15.70 -1.52 -25.77
C VAL A 599 -16.05 -0.58 -26.90
N ALA A 600 -17.34 -0.37 -27.15
CA ALA A 600 -17.79 0.76 -27.96
C ALA A 600 -18.38 1.85 -27.06
N GLN A 601 -18.21 3.11 -27.46
CA GLN A 601 -18.75 4.25 -26.73
C GLN A 601 -19.38 5.29 -27.68
N ASP A 602 -20.65 5.62 -27.45
CA ASP A 602 -21.33 6.77 -28.08
C ASP A 602 -21.21 7.98 -27.14
N HIS A 603 -20.50 8.99 -27.61
CA HIS A 603 -20.12 10.20 -26.89
C HIS A 603 -20.47 11.47 -27.68
N GLY A 604 -21.31 11.35 -28.70
CA GLY A 604 -21.58 12.45 -29.64
C GLY A 604 -20.32 12.90 -30.38
N LEU A 605 -20.17 14.21 -30.60
CA LEU A 605 -18.96 14.78 -31.19
C LEU A 605 -17.73 14.53 -30.31
N ALA A 606 -16.73 13.84 -30.85
CA ALA A 606 -15.41 13.75 -30.24
C ALA A 606 -14.63 15.05 -30.44
N ILE A 607 -14.20 15.70 -29.36
CA ILE A 607 -13.30 16.87 -29.50
C ILE A 607 -11.91 16.42 -29.97
N ASN A 608 -11.31 15.48 -29.24
CA ASN A 608 -10.08 14.80 -29.59
C ASN A 608 -10.31 13.28 -29.52
N PRO A 609 -10.43 12.58 -30.67
CA PRO A 609 -10.72 11.14 -30.69
C PRO A 609 -9.71 10.28 -29.92
N GLU A 610 -8.42 10.60 -29.98
CA GLU A 610 -7.41 9.84 -29.22
C GLU A 610 -7.52 10.08 -27.72
N GLY A 611 -7.92 11.28 -27.29
CA GLY A 611 -8.27 11.54 -25.89
C GLY A 611 -9.39 10.62 -25.39
N VAL A 612 -10.45 10.43 -26.19
CA VAL A 612 -11.55 9.50 -25.88
C VAL A 612 -11.04 8.06 -25.82
N ARG A 613 -10.21 7.63 -26.78
CA ARG A 613 -9.62 6.29 -26.80
C ARG A 613 -8.77 6.00 -25.55
N HIS A 614 -7.91 6.94 -25.15
CA HIS A 614 -7.12 6.82 -23.92
C HIS A 614 -8.01 6.73 -22.67
N GLN A 615 -9.12 7.49 -22.63
CA GLN A 615 -10.08 7.39 -21.54
C GLN A 615 -10.76 6.02 -21.49
N ILE A 616 -11.14 5.43 -22.63
CA ILE A 616 -11.69 4.06 -22.68
C ILE A 616 -10.67 3.07 -22.09
N HIS A 617 -9.40 3.15 -22.50
CA HIS A 617 -8.35 2.27 -21.96
C HIS A 617 -8.22 2.41 -20.44
N GLY A 618 -8.17 3.64 -19.92
CA GLY A 618 -8.09 3.89 -18.49
C GLY A 618 -9.31 3.38 -17.71
N ASN A 619 -10.53 3.51 -18.28
CA ASN A 619 -11.74 2.94 -17.69
C ASN A 619 -11.66 1.42 -17.64
N VAL A 620 -11.25 0.76 -18.74
CA VAL A 620 -11.14 -0.70 -18.81
C VAL A 620 -10.16 -1.23 -17.77
N VAL A 621 -8.94 -0.69 -17.72
CA VAL A 621 -7.90 -1.13 -16.77
C VAL A 621 -8.38 -1.05 -15.31
N GLN A 622 -9.01 0.06 -14.91
CA GLN A 622 -9.52 0.20 -13.54
C GLN A 622 -10.68 -0.73 -13.26
N SER A 623 -11.61 -0.85 -14.20
CA SER A 623 -12.79 -1.71 -14.06
C SER A 623 -12.45 -3.19 -13.94
N ILE A 624 -11.46 -3.68 -14.70
CA ILE A 624 -11.06 -5.09 -14.61
C ILE A 624 -10.42 -5.37 -13.25
N SER A 625 -9.56 -4.48 -12.75
CA SER A 625 -8.91 -4.64 -11.45
C SER A 625 -9.93 -4.74 -10.32
N ARG A 626 -10.94 -3.85 -10.35
CA ARG A 626 -12.07 -3.86 -9.41
C ARG A 626 -12.93 -5.10 -9.51
N ALA A 627 -13.26 -5.53 -10.73
CA ALA A 627 -14.09 -6.70 -10.93
C ALA A 627 -13.39 -8.00 -10.51
N MET A 628 -12.07 -8.09 -10.72
CA MET A 628 -11.33 -9.34 -10.55
C MET A 628 -10.70 -9.52 -9.17
N GLY A 629 -10.33 -8.44 -8.46
CA GLY A 629 -9.55 -8.60 -7.23
C GLY A 629 -9.62 -7.50 -6.17
N GLU A 630 -9.96 -6.26 -6.49
CA GLU A 630 -9.92 -5.17 -5.49
C GLU A 630 -11.02 -5.30 -4.44
N ASP A 631 -10.62 -5.26 -3.16
CA ASP A 631 -11.50 -5.22 -1.99
C ASP A 631 -10.72 -4.66 -0.80
N THR A 632 -11.22 -3.58 -0.19
CA THR A 632 -10.59 -2.96 0.98
C THR A 632 -10.94 -3.71 2.26
N ARG A 633 -9.92 -4.11 3.02
CA ARG A 633 -10.07 -4.85 4.28
C ARG A 633 -10.22 -3.93 5.48
N PHE A 634 -11.10 -4.34 6.38
CA PHE A 634 -11.39 -3.68 7.65
C PHE A 634 -11.25 -4.66 8.80
N ASP A 635 -10.92 -4.13 9.97
CA ASP A 635 -11.08 -4.84 11.24
C ASP A 635 -12.00 -4.07 12.19
N ARG A 636 -11.93 -4.41 13.48
CA ARG A 636 -12.75 -3.78 14.52
C ARG A 636 -12.55 -2.27 14.64
N THR A 637 -11.39 -1.70 14.27
CA THR A 637 -11.14 -0.26 14.51
C THR A 637 -11.06 0.58 13.25
N GLY A 638 -10.80 -0.01 12.08
CA GLY A 638 -10.68 0.77 10.85
C GLY A 638 -10.19 -0.02 9.63
N ALA A 639 -9.81 0.73 8.60
CA ALA A 639 -9.14 0.18 7.42
C ALA A 639 -7.76 -0.41 7.77
N ARG A 640 -7.32 -1.42 7.02
CA ARG A 640 -6.06 -2.13 7.28
C ARG A 640 -5.08 -2.25 6.13
N ASP A 641 -5.52 -2.06 4.89
CA ASP A 641 -4.60 -2.08 3.75
C ASP A 641 -3.81 -0.77 3.74
N ALA A 642 -2.60 -0.78 4.30
CA ALA A 642 -1.79 0.42 4.47
C ALA A 642 -0.94 0.72 3.21
N GLU A 643 -0.68 -0.26 2.36
CA GLU A 643 0.18 -0.07 1.18
C GLU A 643 -0.14 -1.08 0.07
N TRP A 644 0.68 -1.12 -0.99
CA TRP A 644 0.40 -1.91 -2.20
C TRP A 644 0.64 -3.42 -2.05
N GLY A 645 1.45 -3.84 -1.08
CA GLY A 645 1.66 -5.24 -0.74
C GLY A 645 0.46 -5.88 -0.04
N SER A 646 -0.32 -5.08 0.70
CA SER A 646 -1.52 -5.48 1.44
C SER A 646 -2.82 -5.32 0.63
N TYR A 647 -2.87 -4.35 -0.29
CA TYR A 647 -4.04 -4.12 -1.15
C TYR A 647 -3.97 -4.90 -2.48
N PRO A 648 -4.98 -5.72 -2.83
CA PRO A 648 -5.00 -6.44 -4.10
C PRO A 648 -5.31 -5.48 -5.26
N ILE A 649 -4.39 -5.35 -6.22
CA ILE A 649 -4.56 -4.55 -7.45
C ILE A 649 -4.00 -5.29 -8.67
N ALA A 650 -4.62 -5.12 -9.83
CA ALA A 650 -4.16 -5.73 -11.08
C ALA A 650 -2.79 -5.21 -11.53
N ARG A 651 -2.02 -6.09 -12.17
CA ARG A 651 -0.70 -5.84 -12.74
C ARG A 651 -0.75 -5.88 -14.28
N PHE A 652 0.36 -5.58 -14.93
CA PHE A 652 0.42 -5.53 -16.40
C PHE A 652 0.12 -6.88 -17.04
N GLU A 653 0.51 -7.98 -16.40
CA GLU A 653 0.25 -9.35 -16.83
C GLU A 653 -1.24 -9.73 -16.77
N ASP A 654 -2.05 -9.01 -15.97
CA ASP A 654 -3.49 -9.27 -15.84
C ASP A 654 -4.32 -8.52 -16.92
N LEU A 655 -3.68 -7.70 -17.77
CA LEU A 655 -4.37 -6.87 -18.74
C LEU A 655 -4.74 -7.64 -20.01
N PRO A 656 -6.02 -7.59 -20.46
CA PRO A 656 -6.47 -8.21 -21.70
C PRO A 656 -6.04 -7.40 -22.92
N GLU A 657 -6.26 -7.97 -24.11
CA GLU A 657 -6.34 -7.15 -25.33
C GLU A 657 -7.54 -6.18 -25.23
N ILE A 658 -7.31 -4.87 -25.35
CA ILE A 658 -8.37 -3.85 -25.29
C ILE A 658 -8.65 -3.31 -26.69
N ARG A 659 -9.88 -3.49 -27.17
CA ARG A 659 -10.36 -2.94 -28.45
C ARG A 659 -11.38 -1.84 -28.21
N ALA A 660 -10.99 -0.59 -28.45
CA ALA A 660 -11.86 0.58 -28.31
C ALA A 660 -12.49 1.01 -29.65
N ILE A 661 -13.82 1.11 -29.69
CA ILE A 661 -14.63 1.54 -30.83
C ILE A 661 -15.30 2.87 -30.47
N LEU A 662 -15.13 3.87 -31.33
CA LEU A 662 -15.73 5.20 -31.16
C LEU A 662 -16.92 5.31 -32.12
N MET A 663 -18.11 5.59 -31.59
CA MET A 663 -19.28 5.83 -32.45
C MET A 663 -19.20 7.25 -33.02
N GLU A 664 -18.96 7.37 -34.32
CA GLU A 664 -18.81 8.67 -34.99
C GLU A 664 -20.16 9.40 -35.11
N ARG A 665 -20.30 10.51 -34.39
CA ARG A 665 -21.54 11.30 -34.31
C ARG A 665 -21.22 12.82 -34.36
N PRO A 666 -20.62 13.35 -35.44
CA PRO A 666 -20.14 14.74 -35.47
C PRO A 666 -21.25 15.81 -35.35
N GLU A 667 -22.49 15.46 -35.70
CA GLU A 667 -23.67 16.35 -35.61
C GLU A 667 -24.34 16.32 -34.22
N GLU A 668 -23.94 15.41 -33.34
CA GLU A 668 -24.47 15.31 -31.97
C GLU A 668 -23.62 16.15 -31.00
N PRO A 669 -24.20 16.69 -29.93
CA PRO A 669 -23.45 17.44 -28.94
C PRO A 669 -22.36 16.57 -28.29
N PRO A 670 -21.19 17.14 -27.95
CA PRO A 670 -20.13 16.40 -27.29
C PRO A 670 -20.55 16.02 -25.85
N LEU A 671 -20.36 14.76 -25.48
CA LEU A 671 -20.71 14.23 -24.16
C LEU A 671 -19.48 13.91 -23.32
N GLY A 672 -19.68 13.84 -22.01
CA GLY A 672 -18.68 13.44 -21.04
C GLY A 672 -18.21 12.00 -21.20
N VAL A 673 -16.90 11.76 -21.21
CA VAL A 673 -16.28 10.42 -21.37
C VAL A 673 -15.43 9.98 -20.17
N GLY A 674 -15.52 10.73 -19.07
CA GLY A 674 -14.73 10.50 -17.86
C GLY A 674 -14.92 9.10 -17.30
N GLU A 675 -16.15 8.59 -17.25
CA GLU A 675 -16.48 7.37 -16.49
C GLU A 675 -17.36 6.40 -17.27
N SER A 676 -17.98 6.82 -18.37
CA SER A 676 -19.01 6.03 -19.06
C SER A 676 -18.56 4.63 -19.50
N ALA A 677 -17.32 4.49 -19.98
CA ALA A 677 -16.79 3.20 -20.38
C ALA A 677 -16.55 2.23 -19.21
N SER A 678 -16.50 2.66 -17.94
CA SER A 678 -16.32 1.72 -16.82
C SER A 678 -17.62 1.06 -16.39
N VAL A 679 -18.76 1.67 -16.71
CA VAL A 679 -20.08 1.34 -16.12
C VAL A 679 -20.57 -0.09 -16.44
N PRO A 680 -20.46 -0.62 -17.67
CA PRO A 680 -20.97 -1.97 -18.00
C PRO A 680 -20.03 -3.12 -17.59
N SER A 681 -18.83 -2.83 -17.09
CA SER A 681 -17.71 -3.79 -17.09
C SER A 681 -17.97 -5.06 -16.28
N ALA A 682 -18.42 -4.92 -15.04
CA ALA A 682 -18.58 -6.04 -14.12
C ALA A 682 -19.64 -7.03 -14.63
N ALA A 683 -20.72 -6.52 -15.23
CA ALA A 683 -21.78 -7.36 -15.79
C ALA A 683 -21.32 -8.11 -17.04
N ALA A 684 -20.58 -7.45 -17.95
CA ALA A 684 -20.03 -8.13 -19.12
C ALA A 684 -19.12 -9.30 -18.72
N ILE A 685 -18.26 -9.12 -17.71
CA ILE A 685 -17.37 -10.17 -17.20
C ILE A 685 -18.18 -11.28 -16.51
N ALA A 686 -19.16 -10.95 -15.65
CA ALA A 686 -20.01 -11.94 -14.99
C ALA A 686 -20.81 -12.78 -16.00
N ASN A 687 -21.37 -12.14 -17.03
CA ASN A 687 -22.11 -12.80 -18.10
C ASN A 687 -21.19 -13.71 -18.93
N ALA A 688 -19.92 -13.34 -19.13
CA ALA A 688 -18.94 -14.18 -19.81
C ALA A 688 -18.57 -15.42 -18.99
N ILE A 689 -18.41 -15.27 -17.68
CA ILE A 689 -18.20 -16.40 -16.76
C ILE A 689 -19.41 -17.34 -16.79
N PHE A 690 -20.63 -16.79 -16.82
CA PHE A 690 -21.85 -17.59 -16.95
C PHE A 690 -21.91 -18.34 -18.28
N ASP A 691 -21.60 -17.69 -19.40
CA ASP A 691 -21.58 -18.34 -20.71
C ASP A 691 -20.54 -19.49 -20.76
N ALA A 692 -19.38 -19.29 -20.12
CA ALA A 692 -18.34 -20.30 -20.01
C ALA A 692 -18.71 -21.50 -19.12
N THR A 693 -19.37 -21.24 -17.98
CA THR A 693 -19.43 -22.21 -16.88
C THR A 693 -20.84 -22.60 -16.43
N GLY A 694 -21.85 -21.80 -16.77
CA GLY A 694 -23.21 -21.89 -16.26
C GLY A 694 -23.41 -21.27 -14.87
N VAL A 695 -22.35 -20.71 -14.27
CA VAL A 695 -22.41 -20.11 -12.92
C VAL A 695 -22.67 -18.60 -13.01
N ARG A 696 -23.63 -18.10 -12.21
CA ARG A 696 -23.94 -16.68 -12.11
C ARG A 696 -23.20 -16.04 -10.94
N MET A 697 -22.20 -15.21 -11.26
CA MET A 697 -21.49 -14.41 -10.26
C MET A 697 -22.30 -13.14 -9.95
N ARG A 698 -22.66 -12.93 -8.68
CA ARG A 698 -23.48 -11.78 -8.22
C ARG A 698 -22.81 -10.93 -7.14
N GLU A 699 -21.61 -11.29 -6.74
CA GLU A 699 -20.83 -10.59 -5.71
C GLU A 699 -19.40 -10.38 -6.23
N LEU A 700 -18.92 -9.14 -6.16
CA LEU A 700 -17.55 -8.76 -6.49
C LEU A 700 -16.62 -8.80 -5.27
N PRO A 701 -15.30 -9.00 -5.46
CA PRO A 701 -14.62 -9.36 -6.70
C PRO A 701 -14.78 -10.85 -7.12
N PHE A 702 -14.56 -11.14 -8.41
CA PHE A 702 -14.54 -12.47 -9.02
C PHE A 702 -13.20 -13.19 -8.81
N THR A 703 -12.79 -13.33 -7.54
CA THR A 703 -11.54 -14.02 -7.23
C THR A 703 -11.64 -15.51 -7.56
N PRO A 704 -10.49 -16.20 -7.83
CA PRO A 704 -10.49 -17.63 -8.10
C PRO A 704 -11.24 -18.46 -7.06
N GLU A 705 -11.14 -18.11 -5.77
CA GLU A 705 -11.80 -18.85 -4.69
C GLU A 705 -13.32 -18.70 -4.73
N ARG A 706 -13.82 -17.51 -5.05
CA ARG A 706 -15.26 -17.25 -5.18
C ARG A 706 -15.83 -17.93 -6.41
N VAL A 707 -15.11 -17.88 -7.54
CA VAL A 707 -15.49 -18.60 -8.75
C VAL A 707 -15.48 -20.11 -8.51
N LYS A 708 -14.45 -20.64 -7.83
CA LYS A 708 -14.36 -22.07 -7.49
C LYS A 708 -15.48 -22.51 -6.56
N ALA A 709 -15.75 -21.76 -5.50
CA ALA A 709 -16.85 -22.06 -4.59
C ALA A 709 -18.20 -22.05 -5.31
N ALA A 710 -18.42 -21.09 -6.20
CA ALA A 710 -19.63 -21.02 -7.02
C ALA A 710 -19.74 -22.21 -8.00
N LEU A 711 -18.63 -22.65 -8.60
CA LEU A 711 -18.56 -23.87 -9.43
C LEU A 711 -18.89 -25.14 -8.63
N ASP A 712 -18.49 -25.18 -7.36
CA ASP A 712 -18.74 -26.31 -6.46
C ASP A 712 -20.12 -26.28 -5.80
N GLY A 713 -20.93 -25.24 -6.06
CA GLY A 713 -22.21 -25.03 -5.39
C GLY A 713 -22.08 -24.72 -3.89
N GLN A 714 -20.90 -24.26 -3.46
CA GLN A 714 -20.63 -23.86 -2.08
C GLN A 714 -20.97 -22.39 -1.85
N PRO A 715 -21.26 -21.98 -0.60
CA PRO A 715 -21.33 -20.57 -0.25
C PRO A 715 -20.03 -19.85 -0.65
N LEU A 716 -20.14 -18.64 -1.19
CA LEU A 716 -18.96 -17.84 -1.55
C LEU A 716 -18.09 -17.62 -0.30
N PRO A 717 -16.77 -17.88 -0.35
CA PRO A 717 -15.88 -17.67 0.77
C PRO A 717 -15.88 -16.17 1.14
N ARG A 718 -16.17 -15.90 2.41
CA ARG A 718 -16.24 -14.55 3.00
C ARG A 718 -14.98 -14.32 3.82
N GLY A 719 -14.00 -13.63 3.24
CA GLY A 719 -12.74 -13.28 3.92
C GLY A 719 -11.96 -14.47 4.48
N LEU A 720 -10.83 -14.20 5.15
CA LEU A 720 -10.17 -15.19 5.98
C LEU A 720 -10.97 -15.30 7.29
N PRO A 721 -11.39 -16.50 7.73
CA PRO A 721 -12.03 -16.64 9.03
C PRO A 721 -11.06 -16.27 10.14
N ALA A 722 -11.50 -15.43 11.08
CA ALA A 722 -10.78 -15.20 12.33
C ALA A 722 -10.58 -16.55 13.05
N PRO A 723 -9.38 -16.85 13.58
CA PRO A 723 -9.20 -18.01 14.44
C PRO A 723 -10.08 -17.84 15.68
N ALA A 724 -10.77 -18.91 16.09
CA ALA A 724 -11.47 -18.94 17.36
C ALA A 724 -10.44 -18.81 18.51
N ASP A 725 -10.67 -17.85 19.41
CA ASP A 725 -9.91 -17.73 20.66
C ASP A 725 -10.02 -19.01 21.49
N THR A 726 -8.99 -19.86 21.44
CA THR A 726 -8.88 -20.99 22.37
C THR A 726 -8.13 -20.54 23.61
N ALA A 727 -8.87 -20.23 24.67
CA ALA A 727 -8.30 -20.01 25.99
C ALA A 727 -7.53 -21.27 26.47
N PRO A 728 -6.34 -21.13 27.07
CA PRO A 728 -5.56 -22.27 27.54
C PRO A 728 -6.28 -22.97 28.72
N PRO A 729 -6.28 -24.32 28.78
CA PRO A 729 -7.02 -25.04 29.80
C PRO A 729 -6.32 -24.96 31.18
N ARG A 730 -7.12 -24.67 32.20
CA ARG A 730 -6.75 -24.31 33.59
C ARG A 730 -6.11 -25.41 34.46
N TRP A 731 -5.61 -26.52 33.93
CA TRP A 731 -5.20 -27.68 34.74
C TRP A 731 -3.69 -27.80 35.02
N ARG A 732 -2.84 -26.91 34.50
CA ARG A 732 -1.39 -26.87 34.83
C ARG A 732 -1.02 -26.09 36.11
N ARG A 733 -2.00 -25.87 37.00
CA ARG A 733 -1.78 -25.37 38.37
C ARG A 733 -2.01 -26.48 39.40
N LEU A 734 -1.34 -27.64 39.28
CA LEU A 734 -1.31 -28.63 40.37
C LEU A 734 -0.20 -29.69 40.21
N ALA A 735 1.07 -29.28 40.06
CA ALA A 735 2.20 -30.23 40.13
C ALA A 735 3.52 -29.59 40.62
N THR A 736 3.44 -28.54 41.42
CA THR A 736 4.59 -27.94 42.13
C THR A 736 4.40 -28.13 43.63
N GLY A 737 4.52 -29.37 44.11
CA GLY A 737 4.14 -29.72 45.48
C GLY A 737 5.01 -30.72 46.24
N VAL A 738 5.92 -31.49 45.62
CA VAL A 738 6.61 -32.58 46.35
C VAL A 738 8.14 -32.63 46.18
N GLY A 739 8.74 -31.80 45.31
CA GLY A 739 10.21 -31.74 45.14
C GLY A 739 10.97 -30.79 46.07
N ALA A 740 10.28 -30.03 46.93
CA ALA A 740 10.87 -28.94 47.71
C ALA A 740 11.44 -29.37 49.08
N ALA A 741 11.30 -30.63 49.48
CA ALA A 741 11.68 -31.09 50.83
C ALA A 741 13.01 -31.87 50.90
N LEU A 742 13.64 -32.20 49.77
CA LEU A 742 14.90 -32.97 49.74
C LEU A 742 16.14 -32.16 49.28
N ALA A 743 15.96 -30.95 48.73
CA ALA A 743 17.08 -30.09 48.30
C ALA A 743 17.65 -29.18 49.40
N GLY A 744 16.90 -28.98 50.50
CA GLY A 744 17.33 -28.11 51.62
C GLY A 744 18.47 -28.68 52.48
N GLY A 745 18.73 -30.00 52.42
CA GLY A 745 19.75 -30.66 53.22
C GLY A 745 21.17 -30.66 52.62
N LEU A 746 21.30 -30.41 51.31
CA LEU A 746 22.59 -30.45 50.59
C LEU A 746 23.20 -29.05 50.33
N MET A 747 22.44 -27.97 50.49
CA MET A 747 22.95 -26.60 50.27
C MET A 747 23.81 -26.06 51.43
N ALA A 748 23.73 -26.63 52.63
CA ALA A 748 24.56 -26.19 53.77
C ALA A 748 26.02 -26.68 53.68
N SER A 749 26.32 -27.67 52.82
CA SER A 749 27.68 -28.21 52.64
C SER A 749 28.49 -27.48 51.55
N ALA A 750 27.84 -26.67 50.71
CA ALA A 750 28.48 -25.98 49.58
C ALA A 750 28.94 -24.54 49.89
N VAL A 751 28.59 -23.98 51.05
CA VAL A 751 28.99 -22.60 51.43
C VAL A 751 30.50 -22.48 51.68
N GLY A 752 31.20 -23.58 51.97
CA GLY A 752 32.66 -23.60 52.15
C GLY A 752 33.47 -23.49 50.83
N LEU A 753 32.85 -23.67 49.66
CA LEU A 753 33.49 -23.63 48.34
C LEU A 753 33.23 -22.33 47.55
N ALA A 754 32.40 -21.43 48.06
CA ALA A 754 31.81 -20.34 47.27
C ALA A 754 32.44 -18.94 47.48
N ILE A 755 33.41 -18.78 48.38
CA ILE A 755 34.07 -17.49 48.62
C ILE A 755 35.49 -17.54 48.02
N ARG A 756 35.66 -17.00 46.82
CA ARG A 756 37.00 -16.78 46.23
C ARG A 756 37.53 -15.43 46.69
N ALA A 757 38.84 -15.35 46.94
CA ALA A 757 39.47 -14.09 47.33
C ALA A 757 39.44 -13.06 46.19
N GLU A 758 39.23 -11.79 46.54
CA GLU A 758 39.38 -10.65 45.62
C GLU A 758 40.83 -10.57 45.13
N ILE A 759 41.01 -10.37 43.82
CA ILE A 759 42.32 -10.07 43.23
C ILE A 759 42.48 -8.54 43.23
N PRO A 760 43.59 -7.99 43.79
CA PRO A 760 43.80 -6.55 43.86
C PRO A 760 43.75 -5.86 42.49
N ARG A 761 43.24 -4.63 42.48
CA ARG A 761 43.31 -3.73 41.32
C ARG A 761 44.77 -3.39 41.02
N VAL A 762 45.13 -3.29 39.74
CA VAL A 762 46.46 -2.88 39.27
C VAL A 762 46.36 -1.68 38.34
N PRO A 763 47.36 -0.79 38.26
CA PRO A 763 47.40 0.26 37.24
C PRO A 763 47.33 -0.32 35.82
N ARG A 764 46.69 0.41 34.90
CA ARG A 764 46.64 0.03 33.47
C ARG A 764 48.07 -0.08 32.92
N PRO A 765 48.42 -1.16 32.19
CA PRO A 765 49.76 -1.28 31.59
C PRO A 765 49.94 -0.29 30.42
N ASP A 766 51.02 0.50 30.45
CA ASP A 766 51.32 1.47 29.38
C ASP A 766 52.04 0.80 28.20
N ASN A 767 51.32 0.58 27.10
CA ASN A 767 51.83 0.29 25.75
C ASN A 767 52.96 -0.77 25.67
N ILE A 768 52.77 -1.91 26.36
CA ILE A 768 53.76 -3.01 26.47
C ILE A 768 53.58 -4.13 25.42
N TRP A 769 52.58 -4.04 24.54
CA TRP A 769 52.23 -5.09 23.58
C TRP A 769 52.61 -4.74 22.15
N SER A 770 52.98 -5.74 21.34
CA SER A 770 53.23 -5.53 19.91
C SER A 770 51.92 -5.32 19.14
N ALA A 771 52.01 -4.64 17.99
CA ALA A 771 50.86 -4.49 17.08
C ALA A 771 50.28 -5.85 16.64
N GLU A 772 51.13 -6.87 16.49
CA GLU A 772 50.69 -8.24 16.16
C GLU A 772 49.86 -8.86 17.29
N THR A 773 50.27 -8.68 18.55
CA THR A 773 49.49 -9.16 19.71
C THR A 773 48.15 -8.44 19.82
N VAL A 774 48.12 -7.12 19.59
CA VAL A 774 46.88 -6.34 19.63
C VAL A 774 45.94 -6.74 18.47
N GLU A 775 46.46 -6.94 17.26
CA GLU A 775 45.66 -7.40 16.12
C GLU A 775 45.15 -8.83 16.33
N ARG A 776 45.97 -9.74 16.88
CA ARG A 776 45.51 -11.06 17.29
C ARG A 776 44.38 -10.97 18.32
N GLY A 777 44.51 -10.07 19.30
CA GLY A 777 43.46 -9.79 20.27
C GLY A 777 42.18 -9.25 19.65
N ARG A 778 42.28 -8.34 18.67
CA ARG A 778 41.15 -7.81 17.90
C ARG A 778 40.40 -8.92 17.16
N GLN A 779 41.13 -9.85 16.53
CA GLN A 779 40.53 -11.01 15.84
C GLN A 779 39.82 -11.93 16.82
N LEU A 780 40.39 -12.22 17.99
CA LEU A 780 39.74 -13.03 19.03
C LEU A 780 38.51 -12.33 19.61
N PHE A 781 38.56 -11.00 19.75
CA PHE A 781 37.43 -10.18 20.18
C PHE A 781 36.26 -10.25 19.19
N ALA A 782 36.55 -10.21 17.88
CA ALA A 782 35.57 -10.41 16.82
C ALA A 782 35.05 -11.86 16.79
N ALA A 783 35.93 -12.86 16.89
CA ALA A 783 35.55 -14.28 16.92
C ALA A 783 34.61 -14.61 18.08
N GLY A 784 34.82 -13.99 19.25
CA GLY A 784 33.94 -14.13 20.41
C GLY A 784 32.67 -13.28 20.36
N ALA A 785 32.48 -12.49 19.31
CA ALA A 785 31.39 -11.55 19.14
C ALA A 785 31.22 -10.62 20.37
N CYS A 786 32.33 -10.19 20.98
CA CYS A 786 32.31 -9.44 22.24
C CYS A 786 31.53 -8.12 22.11
N ALA A 787 31.64 -7.44 20.95
CA ALA A 787 30.89 -6.21 20.66
C ALA A 787 29.37 -6.42 20.61
N VAL A 788 28.91 -7.59 20.15
CA VAL A 788 27.49 -7.93 20.04
C VAL A 788 26.84 -7.98 21.43
N CYS A 789 27.49 -8.65 22.38
CA CYS A 789 26.96 -8.76 23.74
C CYS A 789 27.16 -7.51 24.58
N HIS A 790 28.27 -6.78 24.39
CA HIS A 790 28.66 -5.67 25.27
C HIS A 790 28.33 -4.26 24.72
N THR A 791 27.45 -4.18 23.72
CA THR A 791 26.92 -2.91 23.21
C THR A 791 25.40 -2.94 23.29
N ALA A 792 24.81 -2.03 24.07
CA ALA A 792 23.36 -1.85 24.11
C ALA A 792 22.85 -1.28 22.78
N GLU A 793 21.60 -1.59 22.43
CA GLU A 793 20.98 -1.07 21.21
C GLU A 793 20.94 0.47 21.22
N GLY A 794 21.49 1.11 20.18
CA GLY A 794 21.66 2.57 20.12
C GLY A 794 22.66 3.16 21.13
N GLY A 795 23.34 2.31 21.93
CA GLY A 795 24.25 2.71 23.00
C GLY A 795 25.69 2.94 22.55
N VAL A 796 26.52 3.42 23.48
CA VAL A 796 27.96 3.58 23.25
C VAL A 796 28.60 2.18 23.12
N PRO A 797 29.45 1.93 22.11
CA PRO A 797 30.10 0.63 21.95
C PRO A 797 30.85 0.17 23.20
N LEU A 798 30.71 -1.11 23.55
CA LEU A 798 31.49 -1.83 24.57
C LEU A 798 31.28 -1.42 26.04
N VAL A 799 30.40 -0.47 26.32
CA VAL A 799 30.13 -0.01 27.70
C VAL A 799 29.17 -0.93 28.47
N GLY A 800 28.66 -1.97 27.82
CA GLY A 800 27.72 -2.92 28.43
C GLY A 800 26.29 -2.41 28.48
N GLY A 801 25.51 -2.91 29.45
CA GLY A 801 24.11 -2.54 29.66
C GLY A 801 23.07 -3.27 28.78
N ARG A 802 23.48 -4.14 27.86
CA ARG A 802 22.55 -4.94 27.05
C ARG A 802 21.84 -6.00 27.91
N PRO A 803 20.50 -6.06 27.92
CA PRO A 803 19.75 -7.09 28.62
C PRO A 803 19.80 -8.42 27.86
N MET A 804 19.96 -9.52 28.59
CA MET A 804 19.85 -10.90 28.10
C MET A 804 18.82 -11.60 28.96
N GLU A 805 17.65 -11.85 28.37
CA GLU A 805 16.57 -12.55 29.06
C GLU A 805 16.82 -14.05 29.10
N THR A 806 16.67 -14.64 30.28
CA THR A 806 16.79 -16.08 30.49
C THR A 806 15.54 -16.60 31.20
N PRO A 807 15.27 -17.92 31.17
CA PRO A 807 14.21 -18.52 31.98
C PRO A 807 14.35 -18.27 33.50
N PHE A 808 15.50 -17.77 33.94
CA PHE A 808 15.85 -17.53 35.34
C PHE A 808 15.89 -16.04 35.71
N GLY A 809 15.58 -15.14 34.77
CA GLY A 809 15.67 -13.68 34.94
C GLY A 809 16.61 -13.02 33.91
N THR A 810 16.89 -11.74 34.09
CA THR A 810 17.64 -10.92 33.13
C THR A 810 19.06 -10.67 33.60
N VAL A 811 20.04 -11.00 32.76
CA VAL A 811 21.46 -10.68 32.97
C VAL A 811 21.81 -9.48 32.10
N TYR A 812 22.60 -8.54 32.61
CA TYR A 812 23.10 -7.40 31.84
C TYR A 812 24.59 -7.57 31.54
N SER A 813 24.99 -7.26 30.31
CA SER A 813 26.40 -7.25 29.91
C SER A 813 27.18 -6.16 30.66
N THR A 814 28.45 -6.42 31.00
CA THR A 814 29.32 -5.47 31.73
C THR A 814 30.07 -4.50 30.81
N ASN A 815 30.64 -3.43 31.36
CA ASN A 815 31.54 -2.54 30.62
C ASN A 815 32.90 -3.24 30.35
N LEU A 816 33.29 -3.37 29.07
CA LEU A 816 34.58 -3.97 28.68
C LEU A 816 35.69 -2.93 28.48
N THR A 817 35.37 -1.64 28.42
CA THR A 817 36.38 -0.61 28.17
C THR A 817 37.43 -0.58 29.30
N PRO A 818 38.65 -0.08 29.05
CA PRO A 818 39.69 -0.01 30.07
C PRO A 818 39.51 1.19 31.01
N ASP A 819 38.26 1.54 31.33
CA ASP A 819 37.92 2.44 32.41
C ASP A 819 38.31 1.80 33.77
N PRO A 820 39.01 2.53 34.66
CA PRO A 820 39.52 1.95 35.91
C PRO A 820 38.44 1.68 36.97
N ASP A 821 37.28 2.33 36.88
CA ASP A 821 36.25 2.30 37.93
C ASP A 821 35.10 1.34 37.59
N THR A 822 34.57 1.48 36.37
CA THR A 822 33.40 0.76 35.86
C THR A 822 33.76 -0.35 34.87
N GLY A 823 34.96 -0.28 34.27
CA GLY A 823 35.44 -1.20 33.24
C GLY A 823 36.57 -2.15 33.70
N LEU A 824 37.40 -2.58 32.74
CA LEU A 824 38.49 -3.54 32.93
C LEU A 824 39.88 -2.88 33.12
N GLY A 825 39.95 -1.55 33.17
CA GLY A 825 41.23 -0.81 33.18
C GLY A 825 42.12 -1.14 34.37
N ALA A 826 41.51 -1.42 35.53
CA ALA A 826 42.19 -1.77 36.76
C ALA A 826 42.33 -3.29 37.02
N TRP A 827 41.96 -4.13 36.05
CA TRP A 827 42.05 -5.59 36.19
C TRP A 827 43.45 -6.08 35.84
N SER A 828 43.97 -7.05 36.60
CA SER A 828 45.21 -7.74 36.24
C SER A 828 44.93 -8.89 35.28
N TYR A 829 45.93 -9.32 34.50
CA TYR A 829 45.76 -10.49 33.62
C TYR A 829 45.27 -11.75 34.39
N PRO A 830 45.79 -12.09 35.59
CA PRO A 830 45.24 -13.20 36.37
C PRO A 830 43.75 -13.03 36.74
N ALA A 831 43.28 -11.81 37.02
CA ALA A 831 41.87 -11.56 37.27
C ALA A 831 41.02 -11.74 36.01
N PHE A 832 41.50 -11.25 34.87
CA PHE A 832 40.86 -11.43 33.57
C PHE A 832 40.80 -12.91 33.17
N ALA A 833 41.93 -13.63 33.23
CA ALA A 833 42.01 -15.06 32.92
C ALA A 833 41.12 -15.90 33.85
N ARG A 834 41.02 -15.55 35.14
CA ARG A 834 40.12 -16.22 36.09
C ARG A 834 38.65 -16.03 35.71
N ALA A 835 38.24 -14.82 35.30
CA ALA A 835 36.88 -14.59 34.84
C ALA A 835 36.59 -15.41 33.57
N MET A 836 37.50 -15.35 32.58
CA MET A 836 37.35 -16.04 31.29
C MET A 836 37.36 -17.58 31.41
N ARG A 837 38.17 -18.14 32.33
CA ARG A 837 38.31 -19.61 32.45
C ARG A 837 37.43 -20.23 33.52
N GLU A 838 37.26 -19.57 34.67
CA GLU A 838 36.62 -20.17 35.85
C GLU A 838 35.22 -19.59 36.13
N GLY A 839 34.83 -18.53 35.41
CA GLY A 839 33.57 -17.83 35.68
C GLY A 839 33.57 -17.13 37.04
N VAL A 840 34.73 -16.61 37.49
CA VAL A 840 34.87 -15.90 38.76
C VAL A 840 35.42 -14.50 38.52
N SER A 841 34.60 -13.50 38.84
CA SER A 841 34.93 -12.07 38.75
C SER A 841 36.13 -11.70 39.63
N ARG A 842 36.76 -10.56 39.37
CA ARG A 842 37.89 -10.02 40.15
C ARG A 842 37.58 -9.94 41.66
N ASP A 843 36.37 -9.54 42.03
CA ASP A 843 35.90 -9.42 43.42
C ASP A 843 35.63 -10.76 44.13
N GLY A 844 35.73 -11.88 43.39
CA GLY A 844 35.50 -13.23 43.92
C GLY A 844 34.05 -13.73 43.74
N SER A 845 33.16 -12.92 43.16
CA SER A 845 31.80 -13.33 42.84
C SER A 845 31.76 -14.25 41.60
N HIS A 846 30.87 -15.25 41.62
CA HIS A 846 30.67 -16.15 40.49
C HIS A 846 29.81 -15.49 39.40
N LEU A 847 30.27 -15.56 38.15
CA LEU A 847 29.57 -15.05 36.97
C LEU A 847 28.46 -16.03 36.55
N TYR A 848 27.41 -15.51 35.90
CA TYR A 848 26.38 -16.36 35.31
C TYR A 848 26.89 -16.90 33.97
N PRO A 849 26.57 -18.16 33.61
CA PRO A 849 27.04 -18.79 32.37
C PRO A 849 26.45 -18.19 31.08
N ALA A 850 25.66 -17.12 31.18
CA ALA A 850 25.38 -16.22 30.05
C ALA A 850 26.66 -15.57 29.51
N PHE A 851 27.65 -15.33 30.39
CA PHE A 851 29.03 -15.11 29.97
C PHE A 851 29.66 -16.48 29.65
N PRO A 852 30.10 -16.76 28.41
CA PRO A 852 30.43 -18.12 27.97
C PRO A 852 31.83 -18.58 28.44
N TYR A 853 32.13 -18.42 29.74
CA TYR A 853 33.39 -18.87 30.34
C TYR A 853 33.62 -20.38 30.24
N THR A 854 32.54 -21.17 30.06
CA THR A 854 32.62 -22.61 29.77
C THR A 854 33.31 -22.90 28.43
N ALA A 855 33.11 -22.05 27.43
CA ALA A 855 33.76 -22.16 26.13
C ALA A 855 35.13 -21.44 26.13
N PHE A 856 35.21 -20.25 26.73
CA PHE A 856 36.46 -19.50 26.83
C PHE A 856 37.54 -20.22 27.65
N ALA A 857 37.17 -21.15 28.53
CA ALA A 857 38.10 -22.07 29.17
C ALA A 857 38.99 -22.84 28.18
N LYS A 858 38.53 -23.06 26.94
CA LYS A 858 39.28 -23.72 25.87
C LYS A 858 40.35 -22.84 25.23
N MET A 859 40.32 -21.52 25.43
CA MET A 859 41.31 -20.61 24.84
C MET A 859 42.73 -20.92 25.33
N THR A 860 43.73 -20.71 24.49
CA THR A 860 45.14 -20.81 24.90
C THR A 860 45.52 -19.63 25.81
N ASP A 861 46.55 -19.78 26.64
CA ASP A 861 47.00 -18.66 27.49
C ASP A 861 47.50 -17.47 26.64
N SER A 862 48.19 -17.75 25.52
CA SER A 862 48.63 -16.71 24.58
C SER A 862 47.47 -15.95 23.95
N ASP A 863 46.38 -16.63 23.58
CA ASP A 863 45.20 -15.98 23.00
C ASP A 863 44.44 -15.16 24.06
N LEU A 864 44.35 -15.61 25.32
CA LEU A 864 43.79 -14.80 26.40
C LEU A 864 44.62 -13.55 26.70
N GLN A 865 45.95 -13.65 26.67
CA GLN A 865 46.84 -12.50 26.82
C GLN A 865 46.68 -11.51 25.66
N ALA A 866 46.53 -11.99 24.43
CA ALA A 866 46.29 -11.15 23.26
C ALA A 866 44.93 -10.44 23.35
N LEU A 867 43.87 -11.15 23.73
CA LEU A 867 42.55 -10.55 23.94
C LEU A 867 42.58 -9.49 25.05
N TYR A 868 43.25 -9.79 26.17
CA TYR A 868 43.45 -8.83 27.26
C TYR A 868 44.21 -7.59 26.79
N ALA A 869 45.26 -7.76 25.99
CA ALA A 869 46.02 -6.64 25.40
C ALA A 869 45.14 -5.75 24.52
N TYR A 870 44.30 -6.34 23.68
CA TYR A 870 43.37 -5.58 22.83
C TYR A 870 42.35 -4.79 23.65
N ILE A 871 41.70 -5.41 24.64
CA ILE A 871 40.76 -4.73 25.54
C ILE A 871 41.45 -3.57 26.26
N GLN A 872 42.67 -3.79 26.77
CA GLN A 872 43.46 -2.75 27.43
C GLN A 872 44.00 -1.68 26.47
N SER A 873 43.84 -1.83 25.15
CA SER A 873 44.21 -0.83 24.13
C SER A 873 43.04 0.07 23.71
N LEU A 874 41.80 -0.26 24.09
CA LEU A 874 40.60 0.51 23.73
C LEU A 874 40.55 1.87 24.45
N ASP A 875 39.64 2.73 24.00
CA ASP A 875 39.33 3.99 24.68
C ASP A 875 38.55 3.71 25.98
N PRO A 876 38.96 4.30 27.11
CA PRO A 876 38.26 4.14 28.39
C PRO A 876 36.95 4.94 28.36
N VAL A 877 35.84 4.32 28.75
CA VAL A 877 34.55 4.98 28.88
C VAL A 877 33.92 4.59 30.21
N GLN A 878 33.65 5.57 31.06
CA GLN A 878 32.99 5.34 32.34
C GLN A 878 31.49 5.15 32.13
N ALA A 879 30.97 3.99 32.53
CA ALA A 879 29.55 3.64 32.40
C ALA A 879 29.17 2.52 33.37
N ASP A 880 28.21 2.79 34.24
CA ASP A 880 27.64 1.78 35.14
C ASP A 880 26.58 0.94 34.43
N THR A 881 26.57 -0.37 34.70
CA THR A 881 25.60 -1.31 34.11
C THR A 881 24.61 -1.81 35.18
N PRO A 882 23.31 -1.99 34.85
CA PRO A 882 22.35 -2.51 35.80
C PRO A 882 22.76 -3.88 36.37
N PRO A 883 22.47 -4.17 37.66
CA PRO A 883 22.71 -5.49 38.21
C PRO A 883 21.75 -6.53 37.62
N ALA A 884 22.20 -7.79 37.52
CA ALA A 884 21.35 -8.88 37.07
C ALA A 884 20.12 -9.08 37.99
N SER A 885 18.96 -9.27 37.40
CA SER A 885 17.69 -9.49 38.09
C SER A 885 17.26 -10.94 37.91
N MET A 886 17.57 -11.79 38.89
CA MET A 886 17.36 -13.25 38.82
C MET A 886 16.33 -13.73 39.84
N ILE A 887 15.66 -14.85 39.54
CA ILE A 887 14.71 -15.49 40.46
C ILE A 887 15.43 -16.22 41.59
N ALA A 888 14.78 -16.37 42.76
CA ALA A 888 15.35 -17.19 43.83
C ALA A 888 15.24 -18.69 43.52
N PRO A 889 16.25 -19.55 43.86
CA PRO A 889 17.50 -19.23 44.56
C PRO A 889 18.70 -18.90 43.63
N VAL A 890 18.51 -18.84 42.31
CA VAL A 890 19.59 -18.53 41.34
C VAL A 890 20.10 -17.09 41.45
N ASN A 891 19.36 -16.19 42.11
CA ASN A 891 19.83 -14.87 42.52
C ASN A 891 21.00 -14.88 43.51
N LEU A 892 21.21 -15.98 44.24
CA LEU A 892 22.34 -16.14 45.15
C LEU A 892 23.56 -16.59 44.37
N ARG A 893 24.55 -15.71 44.20
CA ARG A 893 25.83 -16.00 43.49
C ARG A 893 26.52 -17.32 43.91
N PRO A 894 26.53 -17.75 45.20
CA PRO A 894 27.08 -19.06 45.59
C PRO A 894 26.44 -20.28 44.91
N SER A 895 25.19 -20.17 44.44
CA SER A 895 24.55 -21.25 43.69
C SER A 895 25.28 -21.59 42.39
N MET A 896 25.98 -20.62 41.79
CA MET A 896 26.80 -20.85 40.58
C MET A 896 28.06 -21.66 40.86
N ALA A 897 28.58 -21.69 42.10
CA ALA A 897 29.68 -22.58 42.44
C ALA A 897 29.27 -24.06 42.33
N ALA A 898 28.05 -24.39 42.76
CA ALA A 898 27.48 -25.72 42.60
C ALA A 898 27.18 -26.04 41.12
N TRP A 899 26.69 -25.05 40.36
CA TRP A 899 26.47 -25.20 38.92
C TRP A 899 27.80 -25.49 38.19
N ASN A 900 28.87 -24.74 38.49
CA ASN A 900 30.19 -24.96 37.91
C ASN A 900 30.73 -26.36 38.23
N ALA A 901 30.56 -26.84 39.46
CA ALA A 901 31.00 -28.19 39.82
C ALA A 901 30.30 -29.31 39.01
N LEU A 902 29.09 -29.05 38.51
CA LEU A 902 28.31 -30.00 37.73
C LEU A 902 28.55 -29.89 36.22
N TYR A 903 28.76 -28.68 35.71
CA TYR A 903 28.66 -28.40 34.27
C TYR A 903 29.86 -27.69 33.65
N HIS A 904 30.83 -27.22 34.46
CA HIS A 904 31.98 -26.48 33.96
C HIS A 904 33.23 -27.36 33.90
N ASP A 905 33.88 -27.35 32.73
CA ASP A 905 35.20 -27.95 32.49
C ASP A 905 36.21 -26.85 32.17
N ALA A 906 37.12 -26.57 33.11
CA ALA A 906 38.15 -25.54 32.99
C ALA A 906 39.36 -25.97 32.14
N THR A 907 39.36 -27.18 31.57
CA THR A 907 40.49 -27.73 30.81
C THR A 907 40.66 -27.00 29.47
N PRO A 908 41.84 -26.42 29.17
CA PRO A 908 42.13 -25.82 27.86
C PRO A 908 41.99 -26.79 26.68
N PHE A 909 41.81 -26.26 25.47
CA PHE A 909 41.73 -27.08 24.26
C PHE A 909 43.01 -27.91 24.07
N THR A 910 42.83 -29.21 23.82
CA THR A 910 43.91 -30.14 23.50
C THR A 910 43.73 -30.64 22.07
N PRO A 911 44.66 -30.35 21.15
CA PRO A 911 44.56 -30.82 19.77
C PRO A 911 44.46 -32.35 19.69
N ASP A 912 43.53 -32.84 18.86
CA ASP A 912 43.43 -34.24 18.51
C ASP A 912 44.52 -34.60 17.50
N ARG A 913 45.40 -35.53 17.89
CA ARG A 913 46.52 -35.98 17.04
C ARG A 913 46.07 -36.80 15.83
N ALA A 914 44.83 -37.30 15.82
CA ALA A 914 44.26 -38.01 14.68
C ALA A 914 43.72 -37.06 13.60
N GLN A 915 43.59 -35.77 13.90
CA GLN A 915 42.98 -34.76 13.04
C GLN A 915 44.00 -33.81 12.43
N SER A 916 43.64 -33.15 11.33
CA SER A 916 44.52 -32.18 10.66
C SER A 916 44.71 -30.90 11.49
N GLU A 917 45.74 -30.10 11.17
CA GLU A 917 45.92 -28.78 11.78
C GLU A 917 44.73 -27.85 11.49
N LEU A 918 44.18 -27.91 10.27
CA LEU A 918 43.01 -27.15 9.86
C LEU A 918 41.77 -27.53 10.69
N TRP A 919 41.54 -28.83 10.89
CA TRP A 919 40.45 -29.34 11.70
C TRP A 919 40.61 -28.91 13.17
N ASN A 920 41.81 -29.06 13.74
CA ASN A 920 42.08 -28.66 15.13
C ASN A 920 41.93 -27.15 15.33
N ARG A 921 42.35 -26.34 14.34
CA ARG A 921 42.12 -24.89 14.35
C ARG A 921 40.64 -24.56 14.32
N GLY A 922 39.87 -25.25 13.48
CA GLY A 922 38.41 -25.11 13.39
C GLY A 922 37.71 -25.48 14.68
N ALA A 923 38.02 -26.65 15.24
CA ALA A 923 37.50 -27.13 16.51
C ALA A 923 37.80 -26.15 17.65
N TYR A 924 39.04 -25.65 17.73
CA TYR A 924 39.43 -24.63 18.70
C TYR A 924 38.60 -23.34 18.60
N LEU A 925 38.33 -22.87 17.37
CA LEU A 925 37.56 -21.66 17.15
C LEU A 925 36.07 -21.85 17.44
N VAL A 926 35.48 -22.97 16.99
CA VAL A 926 34.05 -23.26 17.15
C VAL A 926 33.69 -23.63 18.60
N GLU A 927 34.48 -24.50 19.23
CA GLU A 927 34.23 -25.00 20.60
C GLU A 927 34.75 -24.04 21.69
N GLY A 928 35.66 -23.14 21.33
CA GLY A 928 36.31 -22.22 22.24
C GLY A 928 35.82 -20.79 22.08
N VAL A 929 36.63 -19.96 21.41
CA VAL A 929 36.40 -18.50 21.35
C VAL A 929 35.09 -18.13 20.64
N GLY A 930 34.67 -18.87 19.61
CA GLY A 930 33.41 -18.63 18.89
C GLY A 930 32.17 -19.24 19.54
N HIS A 931 32.34 -20.10 20.55
CA HIS A 931 31.29 -20.64 21.43
C HIS A 931 30.00 -21.09 20.72
N CYS A 932 30.07 -21.67 19.52
CA CYS A 932 28.88 -21.89 18.67
C CYS A 932 27.82 -22.77 19.36
N ALA A 933 28.23 -23.71 20.22
CA ALA A 933 27.36 -24.56 21.01
C ALA A 933 26.45 -23.79 21.98
N ALA A 934 26.83 -22.57 22.39
CA ALA A 934 26.04 -21.74 23.29
C ALA A 934 24.67 -21.37 22.72
N CYS A 935 24.58 -21.26 21.39
CA CYS A 935 23.36 -20.95 20.63
C CYS A 935 22.82 -22.16 19.85
N HIS A 936 23.71 -23.01 19.33
CA HIS A 936 23.36 -24.13 18.46
C HIS A 936 23.20 -25.48 19.19
N SER A 937 23.21 -25.52 20.52
CA SER A 937 22.89 -26.72 21.30
C SER A 937 21.68 -26.48 22.21
N PRO A 938 20.80 -27.46 22.41
CA PRO A 938 19.69 -27.32 23.35
C PRO A 938 20.22 -27.31 24.78
N ARG A 939 19.58 -26.53 25.65
CA ARG A 939 19.92 -26.45 27.08
C ARG A 939 19.03 -27.37 27.92
N ASN A 940 19.57 -27.87 29.04
CA ASN A 940 18.81 -28.64 30.03
C ASN A 940 18.01 -27.71 30.97
N ALA A 941 17.22 -28.29 31.87
CA ALA A 941 16.36 -27.53 32.80
C ALA A 941 17.12 -26.60 33.77
N LEU A 942 18.45 -26.76 33.91
CA LEU A 942 19.32 -25.90 34.72
C LEU A 942 20.14 -24.92 33.88
N GLY A 943 19.80 -24.77 32.58
CA GLY A 943 20.42 -23.82 31.68
C GLY A 943 21.78 -24.26 31.10
N ALA A 944 22.27 -25.47 31.38
CA ALA A 944 23.52 -25.97 30.82
C ALA A 944 23.32 -26.61 29.44
N GLU A 945 24.30 -26.44 28.55
CA GLU A 945 24.32 -27.04 27.22
C GLU A 945 24.28 -28.57 27.30
N ARG A 946 23.51 -29.21 26.41
CA ARG A 946 23.48 -30.67 26.31
C ARG A 946 24.56 -31.15 25.33
N GLY A 947 25.54 -31.89 25.84
CA GLY A 947 26.57 -32.54 25.01
C GLY A 947 26.12 -33.85 24.34
N GLY A 948 27.08 -34.58 23.76
CA GLY A 948 26.81 -35.84 23.07
C GLY A 948 26.05 -35.63 21.77
N ALA A 949 25.02 -36.44 21.49
CA ALA A 949 24.22 -36.33 20.26
C ALA A 949 23.43 -35.01 20.12
N ALA A 950 23.27 -34.24 21.21
CA ALA A 950 22.64 -32.94 21.20
C ALA A 950 23.62 -31.78 20.91
N HIS A 951 24.93 -32.06 20.87
CA HIS A 951 25.94 -31.05 20.58
C HIS A 951 25.75 -30.52 19.16
N LEU A 952 25.56 -29.20 19.03
CA LEU A 952 25.32 -28.49 17.78
C LEU A 952 24.07 -28.95 17.00
N SER A 953 23.07 -29.52 17.70
CA SER A 953 21.83 -30.04 17.09
C SER A 953 20.73 -28.98 16.87
N GLY A 954 21.03 -27.69 17.09
CA GLY A 954 20.11 -26.56 17.03
C GLY A 954 19.62 -26.09 18.41
N GLY A 955 19.14 -24.85 18.49
CA GLY A 955 18.69 -24.22 19.74
C GLY A 955 17.80 -22.99 19.51
N MET A 956 17.10 -22.52 20.56
CA MET A 956 16.32 -21.28 20.51
C MET A 956 17.09 -20.15 21.20
N VAL A 957 17.21 -19.01 20.52
CA VAL A 957 17.90 -17.79 21.03
C VAL A 957 17.09 -16.56 20.60
N ASP A 958 16.66 -15.73 21.56
CA ASP A 958 15.89 -14.49 21.34
C ASP A 958 14.69 -14.64 20.38
N GLY A 959 13.99 -15.78 20.46
CA GLY A 959 12.84 -16.08 19.59
C GLY A 959 13.20 -16.58 18.18
N TRP A 960 14.49 -16.73 17.87
CA TRP A 960 15.00 -17.32 16.64
C TRP A 960 15.45 -18.76 16.87
N LEU A 961 15.27 -19.61 15.84
CA LEU A 961 15.77 -20.98 15.85
C LEU A 961 17.15 -21.00 15.19
N ALA A 962 18.18 -21.21 16.00
CA ALA A 962 19.52 -21.50 15.52
C ALA A 962 19.52 -22.91 14.88
N PRO A 963 19.89 -23.03 13.58
CA PRO A 963 19.84 -24.30 12.87
C PRO A 963 20.84 -25.32 13.45
N ALA A 964 20.58 -26.62 13.25
CA ALA A 964 21.57 -27.64 13.57
C ALA A 964 22.80 -27.51 12.66
N LEU A 965 24.00 -27.57 13.24
CA LEU A 965 25.29 -27.51 12.54
C LEU A 965 25.98 -28.87 12.44
N ASN A 966 25.40 -29.91 13.06
CA ASN A 966 25.90 -31.30 13.07
C ASN A 966 25.11 -32.23 12.13
N GLY A 967 24.26 -31.68 11.24
CA GLY A 967 23.50 -32.41 10.23
C GLY A 967 22.18 -33.02 10.73
N THR A 968 21.88 -32.96 12.04
CA THR A 968 20.61 -33.52 12.58
C THR A 968 19.38 -32.64 12.33
N GLY A 969 19.55 -31.54 11.59
CA GLY A 969 18.50 -30.55 11.35
C GLY A 969 17.44 -31.01 10.36
N PRO A 970 16.26 -30.36 10.36
CA PRO A 970 15.14 -30.72 9.49
C PRO A 970 15.30 -30.21 8.05
N ALA A 971 16.37 -29.46 7.75
CA ALA A 971 16.67 -28.93 6.43
C ALA A 971 16.76 -30.06 5.37
N PRO A 972 16.29 -29.80 4.13
CA PRO A 972 16.28 -30.80 3.07
C PRO A 972 17.66 -31.32 2.68
N LEU A 973 18.67 -30.45 2.82
CA LEU A 973 20.04 -30.68 2.41
C LEU A 973 20.98 -30.57 3.62
N ASP A 974 22.10 -31.30 3.57
CA ASP A 974 23.18 -31.12 4.53
C ASP A 974 24.04 -29.91 4.17
N TRP A 975 24.55 -29.25 5.21
CA TRP A 975 25.54 -28.17 5.07
C TRP A 975 26.84 -28.73 4.52
N THR A 976 27.32 -28.13 3.43
CA THR A 976 28.65 -28.38 2.88
C THR A 976 29.69 -27.44 3.49
N GLU A 977 30.97 -27.75 3.32
CA GLU A 977 32.05 -26.83 3.71
C GLU A 977 31.94 -25.48 2.96
N ALA A 978 31.51 -25.52 1.69
CA ALA A 978 31.28 -24.30 0.90
C ALA A 978 30.10 -23.47 1.45
N ASP A 979 29.02 -24.12 1.89
CA ASP A 979 27.88 -23.44 2.52
C ASP A 979 28.29 -22.75 3.81
N PHE A 980 29.02 -23.44 4.69
CA PHE A 980 29.51 -22.83 5.92
C PHE A 980 30.46 -21.67 5.65
N LEU A 981 31.39 -21.81 4.70
CA LEU A 981 32.30 -20.71 4.36
C LEU A 981 31.54 -19.49 3.82
N ALA A 982 30.59 -19.69 2.90
CA ALA A 982 29.77 -18.61 2.36
C ALA A 982 28.90 -17.96 3.46
N TYR A 983 28.29 -18.76 4.34
CA TYR A 983 27.43 -18.25 5.39
C TYR A 983 28.20 -17.50 6.49
N LEU A 984 29.37 -18.02 6.92
CA LEU A 984 30.21 -17.36 7.93
C LEU A 984 30.84 -16.06 7.41
N ARG A 985 31.04 -15.93 6.09
CA ARG A 985 31.61 -14.74 5.44
C ARG A 985 30.55 -13.70 5.07
N ASP A 986 29.48 -14.15 4.42
CA ASP A 986 28.51 -13.29 3.72
C ASP A 986 27.10 -13.33 4.35
N GLY A 987 26.86 -14.25 5.30
CA GLY A 987 25.57 -14.42 5.97
C GLY A 987 24.49 -15.08 5.12
N VAL A 988 24.85 -15.69 3.98
CA VAL A 988 23.88 -16.27 3.05
C VAL A 988 24.38 -17.62 2.54
N SER A 989 23.49 -18.61 2.53
CA SER A 989 23.66 -19.87 1.80
C SER A 989 22.41 -20.11 0.92
N PRO A 990 22.58 -20.35 -0.40
CA PRO A 990 21.47 -20.75 -1.27
C PRO A 990 20.76 -22.04 -0.84
N ARG A 991 21.41 -22.86 0.01
CA ARG A 991 20.91 -24.17 0.46
C ARG A 991 20.27 -24.15 1.84
N HIS A 992 20.44 -23.06 2.60
CA HIS A 992 20.01 -23.00 3.99
C HIS A 992 19.31 -21.70 4.41
N GLY A 993 19.45 -20.61 3.64
CA GLY A 993 18.85 -19.31 3.90
C GLY A 993 19.86 -18.22 4.24
N ALA A 994 19.38 -17.15 4.87
CA ALA A 994 20.19 -15.99 5.25
C ALA A 994 20.17 -15.75 6.78
N ALA A 995 21.22 -15.11 7.29
CA ALA A 995 21.36 -14.77 8.70
C ALA A 995 20.35 -13.72 9.13
N GLY A 996 19.54 -14.07 10.13
CA GLY A 996 18.58 -13.18 10.78
C GLY A 996 18.80 -13.12 12.29
N GLY A 997 18.15 -12.16 12.94
CA GLY A 997 18.13 -12.04 14.40
C GLY A 997 19.54 -12.00 15.02
N PRO A 998 19.78 -12.78 16.11
CA PRO A 998 21.08 -12.82 16.80
C PRO A 998 22.26 -13.24 15.92
N MET A 999 22.02 -13.99 14.85
CA MET A 999 23.10 -14.49 14.00
C MET A 999 23.66 -13.40 13.07
N ALA A 1000 22.84 -12.45 12.63
CA ALA A 1000 23.26 -11.38 11.72
C ALA A 1000 24.46 -10.55 12.25
N PRO A 1001 24.44 -10.01 13.48
CA PRO A 1001 25.59 -9.29 14.02
C PRO A 1001 26.78 -10.21 14.31
N VAL A 1002 26.55 -11.50 14.62
CA VAL A 1002 27.64 -12.48 14.77
C VAL A 1002 28.39 -12.68 13.46
N VAL A 1003 27.68 -12.85 12.33
CA VAL A 1003 28.32 -12.96 11.02
C VAL A 1003 29.08 -11.67 10.65
N ALA A 1004 28.54 -10.50 10.99
CA ALA A 1004 29.23 -9.23 10.74
C ALA A 1004 30.58 -9.14 11.46
N GLU A 1005 30.69 -9.66 12.70
CA GLU A 1005 31.96 -9.76 13.41
C GLU A 1005 32.88 -10.84 12.82
N LEU A 1006 32.34 -12.02 12.48
CA LEU A 1006 33.10 -13.11 11.87
C LEU A 1006 33.70 -12.72 10.51
N ALA A 1007 33.02 -11.88 9.74
CA ALA A 1007 33.53 -11.36 8.46
C ALA A 1007 34.83 -10.55 8.61
N ALA A 1008 35.17 -10.08 9.83
CA ALA A 1008 36.44 -9.40 10.11
C ALA A 1008 37.61 -10.36 10.41
N LEU A 1009 37.37 -11.68 10.46
CA LEU A 1009 38.39 -12.70 10.66
C LEU A 1009 39.17 -12.99 9.37
N PRO A 1010 40.43 -13.45 9.49
CA PRO A 1010 41.16 -13.98 8.34
C PRO A 1010 40.41 -15.15 7.69
N GLU A 1011 40.37 -15.18 6.35
CA GLU A 1011 39.69 -16.26 5.61
C GLU A 1011 40.18 -17.66 5.99
N THR A 1012 41.44 -17.80 6.39
CA THR A 1012 42.01 -19.06 6.90
C THR A 1012 41.28 -19.60 8.14
N ASP A 1013 40.84 -18.71 9.04
CA ASP A 1013 40.10 -19.08 10.23
C ASP A 1013 38.65 -19.44 9.88
N LEU A 1014 38.01 -18.70 8.97
CA LEU A 1014 36.67 -19.04 8.45
C LEU A 1014 36.66 -20.40 7.75
N ARG A 1015 37.68 -20.71 6.94
CA ARG A 1015 37.86 -22.02 6.32
C ARG A 1015 38.08 -23.12 7.35
N ALA A 1016 38.87 -22.87 8.40
CA ALA A 1016 39.07 -23.83 9.47
C ALA A 1016 37.75 -24.16 10.20
N MET A 1017 36.97 -23.13 10.55
CA MET A 1017 35.64 -23.29 11.17
C MET A 1017 34.69 -24.07 10.25
N ALA A 1018 34.61 -23.70 8.97
CA ALA A 1018 33.77 -24.38 7.99
C ALA A 1018 34.16 -25.86 7.81
N HIS A 1019 35.46 -26.15 7.75
CA HIS A 1019 35.99 -27.51 7.63
C HIS A 1019 35.63 -28.37 8.85
N TYR A 1020 35.78 -27.83 10.06
CA TYR A 1020 35.39 -28.52 11.28
C TYR A 1020 33.89 -28.80 11.32
N LEU A 1021 33.04 -27.79 11.08
CA LEU A 1021 31.58 -27.95 11.09
C LEU A 1021 31.11 -28.94 10.02
N ALA A 1022 31.66 -28.88 8.81
CA ALA A 1022 31.33 -29.83 7.75
C ALA A 1022 31.69 -31.28 8.12
N SER A 1023 32.77 -31.49 8.88
CA SER A 1023 33.18 -32.81 9.37
C SER A 1023 32.18 -33.44 10.33
N LEU A 1024 31.30 -32.64 10.95
CA LEU A 1024 30.26 -33.13 11.88
C LEU A 1024 29.01 -33.66 11.14
N ASN A 1025 28.86 -33.39 9.84
CA ASN A 1025 27.62 -33.60 9.08
C ASN A 1025 27.54 -34.93 8.31
N ASP A 1026 27.98 -36.06 8.87
CA ASP A 1026 28.01 -37.33 8.13
C ASP A 1026 26.73 -38.16 8.32
N THR A 1027 25.61 -37.64 7.80
CA THR A 1027 24.27 -38.24 8.01
C THR A 1027 23.77 -39.12 6.86
N GLY A 1028 24.47 -39.12 5.71
CA GLY A 1028 24.07 -39.87 4.52
C GLY A 1028 22.97 -39.20 3.67
N LYS A 1029 22.54 -37.97 3.97
CA LYS A 1029 21.79 -37.14 3.02
C LYS A 1029 22.70 -36.77 1.84
N ASP A 1030 22.15 -36.68 0.63
CA ASP A 1030 22.92 -36.58 -0.60
C ASP A 1030 23.88 -35.37 -0.60
N ARG A 1031 25.19 -35.67 -0.63
CA ARG A 1031 26.29 -34.69 -0.65
C ARG A 1031 26.76 -34.38 -2.08
N SER A 1032 26.21 -35.04 -3.10
CA SER A 1032 26.72 -34.93 -4.47
C SER A 1032 26.27 -33.62 -5.16
N ASP A 1033 27.24 -32.96 -5.79
CA ASP A 1033 27.04 -31.79 -6.65
C ASP A 1033 26.02 -32.07 -7.76
N ALA A 1034 24.81 -31.50 -7.68
CA ALA A 1034 24.08 -30.86 -8.79
C ALA A 1034 22.61 -30.56 -8.44
N ALA A 1035 22.38 -29.33 -8.01
CA ALA A 1035 21.31 -28.49 -8.54
C ALA A 1035 21.90 -27.08 -8.46
N ALA A 1036 22.22 -26.48 -9.60
CA ALA A 1036 22.80 -25.13 -9.63
C ALA A 1036 21.84 -24.15 -8.90
N PRO A 1037 22.28 -22.94 -8.50
CA PRO A 1037 21.36 -21.90 -8.00
C PRO A 1037 20.13 -21.67 -8.91
N LEU A 1038 20.28 -21.95 -10.21
CA LEU A 1038 19.20 -21.95 -11.21
C LEU A 1038 18.18 -23.08 -11.02
N ASP A 1039 18.60 -24.28 -10.63
CA ASP A 1039 17.72 -25.42 -10.34
C ASP A 1039 17.05 -25.27 -8.96
N ALA A 1040 17.69 -24.60 -8.01
CA ALA A 1040 17.12 -24.31 -6.69
C ALA A 1040 15.99 -23.27 -6.76
N LEU A 1041 16.07 -22.28 -7.67
CA LEU A 1041 14.96 -21.35 -7.95
C LEU A 1041 13.77 -22.07 -8.60
N ALA A 1042 13.98 -23.17 -9.34
CA ALA A 1042 12.88 -23.97 -9.89
C ALA A 1042 12.05 -24.67 -8.80
N LEU A 1043 12.62 -24.92 -7.61
CA LEU A 1043 11.88 -25.48 -6.47
C LEU A 1043 10.87 -24.49 -5.86
N ASP A 1044 11.02 -23.19 -6.14
CA ASP A 1044 10.07 -22.15 -5.73
C ASP A 1044 8.94 -21.94 -6.77
N GLN A 1045 8.96 -22.63 -7.93
CA GLN A 1045 7.88 -22.59 -8.94
C GLN A 1045 6.47 -22.80 -8.38
N PRO A 1046 6.25 -23.67 -7.37
CA PRO A 1046 4.94 -23.80 -6.75
C PRO A 1046 4.40 -22.47 -6.18
N LEU A 1047 5.25 -21.52 -5.77
CA LEU A 1047 4.81 -20.18 -5.31
C LEU A 1047 4.25 -19.33 -6.45
N GLU A 1048 4.80 -19.47 -7.65
CA GLU A 1048 4.34 -18.76 -8.86
C GLU A 1048 3.01 -19.35 -9.35
N MET A 1049 2.89 -20.67 -9.31
CA MET A 1049 1.69 -21.41 -9.73
C MET A 1049 0.59 -21.43 -8.67
N ALA A 1050 0.88 -21.02 -7.44
CA ALA A 1050 -0.09 -21.09 -6.35
C ALA A 1050 -1.24 -20.10 -6.53
N THR A 1051 -2.44 -20.60 -6.33
CA THR A 1051 -3.69 -19.84 -6.27
C THR A 1051 -4.17 -19.74 -4.83
N GLY A 1052 -4.91 -18.68 -4.47
CA GLY A 1052 -5.36 -18.46 -3.09
C GLY A 1052 -5.15 -17.03 -2.60
N PRO A 1053 -5.86 -16.58 -1.54
CA PRO A 1053 -5.65 -15.25 -0.94
C PRO A 1053 -4.23 -15.07 -0.38
N ALA A 1054 -3.67 -16.12 0.23
CA ALA A 1054 -2.31 -16.10 0.76
C ALA A 1054 -1.25 -16.08 -0.35
N ALA A 1055 -1.51 -16.74 -1.49
CA ALA A 1055 -0.64 -16.70 -2.65
C ALA A 1055 -0.66 -15.33 -3.35
N ARG A 1056 -1.83 -14.68 -3.44
CA ARG A 1056 -1.95 -13.29 -3.92
C ARG A 1056 -1.23 -12.32 -2.99
N LEU A 1057 -1.42 -12.47 -1.68
CA LEU A 1057 -0.71 -11.69 -0.66
C LEU A 1057 0.81 -11.87 -0.78
N PHE A 1058 1.28 -13.12 -0.97
CA PHE A 1058 2.69 -13.41 -1.21
C PHE A 1058 3.19 -12.77 -2.51
N ARG A 1059 2.47 -12.90 -3.63
CA ARG A 1059 2.83 -12.24 -4.90
C ARG A 1059 2.88 -10.71 -4.77
N ALA A 1060 1.94 -10.14 -4.04
CA ALA A 1060 1.85 -8.70 -3.80
C ALA A 1060 3.00 -8.18 -2.93
N SER A 1061 3.27 -8.82 -1.80
CA SER A 1061 4.25 -8.36 -0.79
C SER A 1061 5.67 -8.90 -1.00
N CYS A 1062 5.80 -10.15 -1.43
CA CYS A 1062 7.07 -10.91 -1.43
C CYS A 1062 7.54 -11.32 -2.84
N GLY A 1063 6.63 -11.39 -3.81
CA GLY A 1063 6.88 -11.97 -5.14
C GLY A 1063 7.95 -11.24 -5.96
N ALA A 1064 8.07 -9.93 -5.80
CA ALA A 1064 9.08 -9.12 -6.49
C ALA A 1064 10.54 -9.52 -6.18
N CYS A 1065 10.78 -10.21 -5.06
CA CYS A 1065 12.09 -10.74 -4.71
C CYS A 1065 12.16 -12.27 -4.81
N HIS A 1066 11.08 -12.97 -4.46
CA HIS A 1066 11.07 -14.43 -4.36
C HIS A 1066 10.53 -15.18 -5.60
N ILE A 1067 9.94 -14.48 -6.58
CA ILE A 1067 9.38 -15.09 -7.82
C ILE A 1067 10.12 -14.57 -9.08
N THR A 1068 11.03 -13.59 -8.97
CA THR A 1068 11.72 -13.05 -10.15
C THR A 1068 12.72 -14.04 -10.75
N GLY A 1069 12.70 -14.16 -12.08
CA GLY A 1069 13.47 -15.10 -12.89
C GLY A 1069 15.02 -15.06 -12.75
N PRO A 1070 15.75 -15.74 -13.65
CA PRO A 1070 16.98 -16.49 -13.36
C PRO A 1070 18.28 -15.69 -13.12
N VAL A 1071 18.25 -14.45 -12.64
CA VAL A 1071 19.48 -13.65 -12.41
C VAL A 1071 20.03 -13.89 -10.98
N PRO A 1072 21.22 -14.52 -10.81
CA PRO A 1072 21.68 -14.92 -9.49
C PRO A 1072 22.70 -13.92 -8.92
N SER A 1073 22.33 -13.31 -7.80
CA SER A 1073 23.23 -13.16 -6.66
C SER A 1073 22.40 -13.52 -5.43
N ALA A 1074 22.82 -14.52 -4.65
CA ALA A 1074 22.13 -14.86 -3.42
C ALA A 1074 22.27 -13.69 -2.44
N THR A 1075 21.14 -13.10 -2.07
CA THR A 1075 21.05 -12.02 -1.08
C THR A 1075 20.09 -12.43 0.01
N ALA A 1076 20.02 -11.69 1.12
CA ALA A 1076 19.04 -11.97 2.17
C ALA A 1076 17.60 -12.03 1.62
N ALA A 1077 17.28 -11.25 0.59
CA ALA A 1077 15.97 -11.22 -0.07
C ALA A 1077 15.82 -12.20 -1.26
N ARG A 1078 16.88 -12.89 -1.71
CA ARG A 1078 16.87 -13.71 -2.94
C ARG A 1078 17.47 -15.10 -2.77
N VAL A 1079 17.33 -15.69 -1.59
CA VAL A 1079 17.59 -17.13 -1.38
C VAL A 1079 16.38 -17.97 -1.78
N PRO A 1080 16.58 -19.17 -2.37
CA PRO A 1080 15.50 -20.12 -2.58
C PRO A 1080 14.81 -20.47 -1.26
N LEU A 1081 13.50 -20.24 -1.16
CA LEU A 1081 12.75 -20.47 0.06
C LEU A 1081 12.50 -21.96 0.30
N ALA A 1082 12.33 -22.75 -0.77
CA ALA A 1082 12.14 -24.20 -0.70
C ALA A 1082 13.27 -24.94 0.02
N LEU A 1083 14.48 -24.40 0.02
CA LEU A 1083 15.64 -24.98 0.71
C LEU A 1083 15.93 -24.32 2.07
N SER A 1084 15.21 -23.27 2.44
CA SER A 1084 15.45 -22.54 3.68
C SER A 1084 15.26 -23.43 4.91
N SER A 1085 16.26 -23.43 5.79
CA SER A 1085 16.19 -24.19 7.06
C SER A 1085 15.02 -23.72 7.93
N ALA A 1086 14.63 -22.44 7.83
CA ALA A 1086 13.52 -21.87 8.59
C ALA A 1086 12.15 -22.40 8.12
N VAL A 1087 11.94 -22.61 6.82
CA VAL A 1087 10.68 -23.14 6.26
C VAL A 1087 10.50 -24.60 6.65
N HIS A 1088 11.60 -25.35 6.78
CA HIS A 1088 11.60 -26.76 7.15
C HIS A 1088 11.63 -27.02 8.65
N ALA A 1089 11.86 -26.01 9.47
CA ALA A 1089 11.88 -26.12 10.92
C ALA A 1089 10.57 -26.69 11.51
N ASP A 1090 10.65 -27.28 12.70
CA ASP A 1090 9.46 -27.76 13.43
C ASP A 1090 8.60 -26.63 13.99
N ARG A 1091 9.13 -25.40 14.01
CA ARG A 1091 8.48 -24.22 14.58
C ARG A 1091 8.44 -23.05 13.59
N PRO A 1092 7.38 -22.23 13.61
CA PRO A 1092 7.21 -21.12 12.67
C PRO A 1092 8.00 -19.86 13.07
N ASP A 1093 8.59 -19.80 14.27
CA ASP A 1093 9.07 -18.57 14.88
C ASP A 1093 10.09 -17.83 13.99
N SER A 1094 11.03 -18.51 13.33
CA SER A 1094 12.03 -17.85 12.47
C SER A 1094 11.46 -17.31 11.15
N VAL A 1095 10.45 -17.96 10.57
CA VAL A 1095 9.76 -17.42 9.38
C VAL A 1095 8.92 -16.21 9.78
N ILE A 1096 8.22 -16.28 10.90
CA ILE A 1096 7.43 -15.16 11.44
C ILE A 1096 8.34 -13.97 11.73
N ARG A 1097 9.47 -14.18 12.43
CA ARG A 1097 10.45 -13.12 12.72
C ARG A 1097 11.05 -12.54 11.44
N ALA A 1098 11.40 -13.37 10.46
CA ALA A 1098 11.90 -12.87 9.17
C ALA A 1098 10.88 -11.99 8.43
N VAL A 1099 9.58 -12.33 8.48
CA VAL A 1099 8.52 -11.51 7.89
C VAL A 1099 8.30 -10.22 8.67
N ILE A 1100 8.29 -10.26 10.00
CA ILE A 1100 8.02 -9.07 10.83
C ILE A 1100 9.21 -8.11 10.84
N ASP A 1101 10.40 -8.63 11.18
CA ASP A 1101 11.60 -7.84 11.46
C ASP A 1101 12.44 -7.58 10.20
N GLY A 1102 12.25 -8.40 9.15
CA GLY A 1102 13.11 -8.42 7.97
C GLY A 1102 14.44 -9.15 8.23
N LEU A 1103 15.34 -9.11 7.26
CA LEU A 1103 16.68 -9.68 7.36
C LEU A 1103 17.72 -8.66 6.86
N PRO A 1104 18.68 -8.22 7.70
CA PRO A 1104 19.70 -7.27 7.27
C PRO A 1104 20.66 -7.90 6.25
N ALA A 1105 21.26 -7.09 5.40
CA ALA A 1105 22.44 -7.51 4.65
C ALA A 1105 23.67 -7.48 5.57
N VAL A 1106 24.55 -8.49 5.47
CA VAL A 1106 25.83 -8.47 6.18
C VAL A 1106 26.76 -7.45 5.51
N GLY A 1107 27.16 -6.41 6.25
CA GLY A 1107 27.94 -5.28 5.74
C GLY A 1107 27.13 -3.99 5.60
N ARG A 1108 27.69 -2.99 4.88
CA ARG A 1108 27.07 -1.66 4.68
C ARG A 1108 25.58 -1.75 4.30
N PRO A 1109 24.74 -0.74 4.65
CA PRO A 1109 23.34 -0.71 4.24
C PRO A 1109 23.25 -0.80 2.71
N ASP A 1110 22.62 -1.87 2.23
CA ASP A 1110 22.65 -2.30 0.84
C ASP A 1110 21.23 -2.70 0.40
N PRO A 1111 20.80 -2.41 -0.85
CA PRO A 1111 19.53 -2.87 -1.46
C PRO A 1111 19.31 -4.39 -1.47
N ARG A 1112 20.23 -5.18 -0.91
CA ARG A 1112 20.20 -6.65 -0.78
C ARG A 1112 19.55 -7.18 0.51
N ALA A 1113 19.13 -6.31 1.44
CA ALA A 1113 18.40 -6.69 2.66
C ALA A 1113 16.94 -7.09 2.36
N MET A 1114 16.35 -7.96 3.20
CA MET A 1114 14.90 -8.22 3.19
C MET A 1114 14.21 -7.21 4.11
N PRO A 1115 13.24 -6.42 3.61
CA PRO A 1115 12.51 -5.48 4.46
C PRO A 1115 11.62 -6.24 5.46
N GLY A 1116 11.41 -5.62 6.63
CA GLY A 1116 10.40 -6.08 7.59
C GLY A 1116 9.01 -5.61 7.18
N PHE A 1117 8.04 -6.51 7.29
CA PHE A 1117 6.63 -6.27 6.95
C PHE A 1117 5.75 -6.17 8.19
N GLY A 1118 6.33 -6.10 9.40
CA GLY A 1118 5.57 -6.00 10.64
C GLY A 1118 4.59 -4.83 10.64
N SER A 1119 4.98 -3.66 10.15
CA SER A 1119 4.08 -2.48 10.11
C SER A 1119 3.02 -2.54 9.00
N ALA A 1120 3.28 -3.29 7.91
CA ALA A 1120 2.43 -3.34 6.72
C ALA A 1120 1.43 -4.50 6.74
N LEU A 1121 1.78 -5.63 7.38
CA LEU A 1121 0.96 -6.84 7.41
C LEU A 1121 0.32 -7.04 8.79
N THR A 1122 -0.96 -7.39 8.77
CA THR A 1122 -1.68 -7.81 9.98
C THR A 1122 -1.20 -9.17 10.48
N ASP A 1123 -1.52 -9.52 11.71
CA ASP A 1123 -1.19 -10.83 12.26
C ASP A 1123 -1.86 -11.97 11.46
N ASP A 1124 -3.06 -11.74 10.92
CA ASP A 1124 -3.73 -12.70 10.02
C ASP A 1124 -3.00 -12.85 8.68
N HIS A 1125 -2.47 -11.76 8.12
CA HIS A 1125 -1.64 -11.81 6.93
C HIS A 1125 -0.37 -12.64 7.16
N ILE A 1126 0.34 -12.38 8.27
CA ILE A 1126 1.56 -13.10 8.63
C ILE A 1126 1.25 -14.58 8.87
N ALA A 1127 0.15 -14.89 9.56
CA ALA A 1127 -0.28 -16.27 9.79
C ALA A 1127 -0.64 -16.98 8.47
N ALA A 1128 -1.35 -16.30 7.57
CA ALA A 1128 -1.70 -16.83 6.26
C ALA A 1128 -0.43 -17.10 5.41
N LEU A 1129 0.53 -16.18 5.40
CA LEU A 1129 1.80 -16.34 4.70
C LEU A 1129 2.63 -17.49 5.28
N ALA A 1130 2.73 -17.60 6.60
CA ALA A 1130 3.47 -18.69 7.24
C ALA A 1130 2.89 -20.07 6.90
N ARG A 1131 1.55 -20.21 6.96
CA ARG A 1131 0.87 -21.46 6.55
C ARG A 1131 1.09 -21.74 5.06
N PHE A 1132 0.93 -20.72 4.23
CA PHE A 1132 1.09 -20.83 2.78
C PHE A 1132 2.50 -21.30 2.39
N LEU A 1133 3.54 -20.66 2.93
CA LEU A 1133 4.93 -21.05 2.68
C LEU A 1133 5.19 -22.49 3.12
N ARG A 1134 4.74 -22.87 4.32
CA ARG A 1134 4.90 -24.24 4.84
C ARG A 1134 4.21 -25.28 3.94
N GLN A 1135 2.96 -25.04 3.56
CA GLN A 1135 2.18 -25.96 2.75
C GLN A 1135 2.71 -26.07 1.31
N THR A 1136 3.19 -24.95 0.75
CA THR A 1136 3.60 -24.88 -0.66
C THR A 1136 5.02 -25.41 -0.86
N LEU A 1137 5.93 -25.12 0.07
CA LEU A 1137 7.37 -25.40 -0.08
C LEU A 1137 7.87 -26.59 0.74
N ALA A 1138 7.14 -27.01 1.77
CA ALA A 1138 7.50 -28.16 2.61
C ALA A 1138 6.27 -29.06 2.87
N PRO A 1139 5.59 -29.56 1.82
CA PRO A 1139 4.34 -30.34 1.95
C PRO A 1139 4.53 -31.70 2.63
N ASP A 1140 5.77 -32.20 2.70
CA ASP A 1140 6.15 -33.44 3.41
C ASP A 1140 6.21 -33.26 4.94
N LYS A 1141 6.23 -32.01 5.42
CA LYS A 1141 6.32 -31.69 6.83
C LYS A 1141 4.94 -31.41 7.45
N PRO A 1142 4.75 -31.68 8.76
CA PRO A 1142 3.54 -31.28 9.45
C PRO A 1142 3.29 -29.77 9.37
N ALA A 1143 2.01 -29.36 9.34
CA ALA A 1143 1.63 -27.97 9.51
C ALA A 1143 2.13 -27.44 10.86
N TRP A 1144 2.47 -26.15 10.94
CA TRP A 1144 2.89 -25.56 12.20
C TRP A 1144 1.71 -25.30 13.13
N ASP A 1145 1.86 -25.74 14.36
CA ASP A 1145 0.98 -25.37 15.48
C ASP A 1145 1.45 -24.06 16.13
N GLY A 1146 0.52 -23.34 16.76
CA GLY A 1146 0.84 -22.19 17.60
C GLY A 1146 1.35 -20.92 16.88
N ILE A 1147 0.96 -20.73 15.61
CA ILE A 1147 1.36 -19.58 14.78
C ILE A 1147 0.94 -18.26 15.43
N THR A 1148 -0.30 -18.17 15.91
CA THR A 1148 -0.83 -16.93 16.54
C THR A 1148 -0.03 -16.56 17.78
N GLU A 1149 0.32 -17.53 18.63
CA GLU A 1149 1.15 -17.27 19.81
C GLU A 1149 2.59 -16.89 19.43
N ALA A 1150 3.13 -17.44 18.34
CA ALA A 1150 4.44 -17.05 17.84
C ALA A 1150 4.45 -15.62 17.29
N ILE A 1151 3.40 -15.19 16.58
CA ILE A 1151 3.23 -13.80 16.14
C ILE A 1151 3.09 -12.89 17.36
N GLY A 1152 2.27 -13.26 18.35
CA GLY A 1152 2.10 -12.49 19.57
C GLY A 1152 3.42 -12.29 20.34
N ARG A 1153 4.30 -13.30 20.39
CA ARG A 1153 5.65 -13.17 20.96
C ARG A 1153 6.56 -12.29 20.11
N ALA A 1154 6.48 -12.38 18.78
CA ALA A 1154 7.29 -11.59 17.87
C ALA A 1154 6.91 -10.09 17.85
N ARG A 1155 5.63 -9.77 18.14
CA ARG A 1155 5.09 -8.42 18.26
C ARG A 1155 5.43 -7.73 19.58
N GLN A 1156 5.86 -8.48 20.58
CA GLN A 1156 6.28 -7.91 21.85
C GLN A 1156 7.65 -7.25 21.67
N PRO A 1157 7.79 -5.97 22.08
CA PRO A 1157 9.03 -5.21 21.93
C PRO A 1157 10.19 -5.80 22.74
#